data_AF-A0A552L9D5-F1
#
_entry.id   AF-A0A552L9D5-F1
#
_cell.length_a   1.000
_cell.length_b   1.000
_cell.length_c   1.000
_cell.angle_alpha   90.00
_cell.angle_beta   90.00
_cell.angle_gamma   90.00
#
_symmetry.space_group_name_H-M   'P 1'
#
loop_
_entity.id
_entity.type
_entity.pdbx_description
1 polymer ?
#
loop_
_entity_poly.entity_id
_entity_poly.type
_entity_poly.pdbx_seq_one_letter_code
_entity_poly.pdbx_strand_id
1 'polypeptide(L)'
;MSTPFLVKDIFPGLSGSDPRYLTAVGNTLFFQAQDGVNGTELWKSDGTAAGTVLVKDIVPSFSGSFPRNLTAVGSTLFFTADDGVNGRELWKSNGTAAGTVLVKDIFPGLSGPYPRNLTAVGNTLFFTADDNNDGQKLWESDGTAAGTVLVKDISPTSNLTAVGSTLFFRAFDSVNGEELWKSDGTAAGTVLVKDIRPGSFSSSLQNLTALGNTLFFTAFDVNGTELWKSDGTAAGTVLVKDIRPGSYTSSNPFNLTAVGNTLTLYFTADDGVNGTELWKSDGTAAGTILVRDIRAGSSGSSLENLTAVGSTLFFTVDDGVNGKELWKSDGTAAGTVLVRDIRAGSSSSNPGNLTAVGNTLFFTAFDGVNGEELWRSDGTAAGTVLVADTRPGASSSDPSNLRAVGSTLFFSADNGVNGAELWAVSTPAIPTLAIAATNASQTEGNSGSKAFTFTVTRSGNTTGSNNVNWAVISSGSNPANATDFVGGVLPSGTVSFAPGETSKVITVNVLGDTTFEPNENFTVILSNPTNGANITTATATGTINNDDVAIPILTIAATNASQTEGNSGSKAFTFTVTRADNTTGSNNVNWAVTGTGTFPANAADFVGGVLPSGTVSFAPGESSKVITVNVLGDTTIEPNENFTVTLSNPTNGATLGTPSTATATIVDEDSVPFLVKDIYPGSFGPYPGNLTARGNTLFFTAYDSVNGEELWRSDGTAAGTVAVADISPGDYGSYPSNLTVVGSTLFFQAYDSVNGTELWKSDGTAAGTVLVKDINPGDSSSYFYNLTAVGSTLYFSADDGVNGGELWKSDGTAAGTVLVRDIRPGSSGSFPRNLTAVGSTLFFSARGVSGNELWKSDGTAAGTVLVKNIRPSSSSSYPRNLTAVGNTLFFTADNGVNGTELWKSDGTAAGTVLVKDIFPGSSYSRPRNLTAVGSTLFFSADDGVNGQELWKSDGTAAGTVLVKDIFPGSSYSPPRNLTAVGNTLFFTAFDNVNGRELWKSDGTEAGTVLVKDINPGGPSSVAENLTAVGNTLFFTADDGVNGTELWKSDGTAAGTVLVGDIRPGSSGSNPQNLRVVGSTLYFTADDGVNGRELWAVSTPAIPTLAIAATSANQTEGNSGSKAFTFTVTRAVNTTGTNNVNWAVTGTGTNPANATDFVGGVLPSGTVSFAAGETSKVITVNVQGDATVELNENFTVTLSNATNGATITTATATGAIQNDDTSVTTIEAFGNTKLVQDTTNKLYTQIGNNNPTAIKIGATQITTNI
;
A
#
# COMPACT_ATOMS: atom_id res chain seq x y z
N MET A 1 -47.35 -17.69 -5.18
CA MET A 1 -46.68 -16.80 -6.16
C MET A 1 -47.80 -16.06 -6.85
N SER A 2 -47.61 -14.80 -7.26
CA SER A 2 -48.63 -14.21 -8.14
C SER A 2 -48.59 -14.94 -9.48
N THR A 3 -49.71 -15.00 -10.19
CA THR A 3 -49.65 -15.25 -11.63
C THR A 3 -48.90 -14.09 -12.30
N PRO A 4 -48.26 -14.30 -13.46
CA PRO A 4 -47.81 -13.21 -14.31
C PRO A 4 -48.93 -12.21 -14.52
N PHE A 5 -48.62 -10.92 -14.43
CA PHE A 5 -49.58 -9.87 -14.69
C PHE A 5 -48.94 -8.79 -15.56
N LEU A 6 -49.77 -8.23 -16.45
CA LEU A 6 -49.43 -7.07 -17.26
C LEU A 6 -49.30 -5.86 -16.32
N VAL A 7 -48.11 -5.27 -16.23
CA VAL A 7 -47.85 -4.11 -15.37
C VAL A 7 -48.57 -2.88 -15.93
N LYS A 8 -48.45 -2.67 -17.24
CA LYS A 8 -49.12 -1.60 -17.99
C LYS A 8 -49.17 -1.94 -19.47
N ASP A 9 -50.30 -1.66 -20.11
CA ASP A 9 -50.44 -1.62 -21.57
C ASP A 9 -49.93 -0.27 -22.08
N ILE A 10 -48.63 -0.19 -22.39
CA ILE A 10 -47.97 1.08 -22.73
C ILE A 10 -48.34 1.51 -24.15
N PHE A 11 -48.42 0.58 -25.11
CA PHE A 11 -48.94 0.83 -26.45
C PHE A 11 -50.17 -0.04 -26.75
N PRO A 12 -51.39 0.49 -26.50
CA PRO A 12 -52.62 -0.28 -26.65
C PRO A 12 -52.82 -0.90 -28.04
N GLY A 13 -53.13 -2.20 -28.07
CA GLY A 13 -53.45 -2.97 -29.27
C GLY A 13 -52.42 -4.06 -29.57
N LEU A 14 -52.45 -4.63 -30.78
CA LEU A 14 -51.56 -5.75 -31.16
C LEU A 14 -50.11 -5.33 -31.45
N SER A 15 -49.79 -4.03 -31.43
CA SER A 15 -48.47 -3.53 -31.81
C SER A 15 -47.44 -3.63 -30.69
N GLY A 16 -47.86 -3.53 -29.43
CA GLY A 16 -46.99 -3.63 -28.25
C GLY A 16 -45.94 -2.53 -28.09
N SER A 17 -45.48 -2.34 -26.87
CA SER A 17 -44.46 -1.35 -26.50
C SER A 17 -43.01 -1.85 -26.58
N ASP A 18 -42.83 -3.16 -26.73
CA ASP A 18 -41.53 -3.87 -26.82
C ASP A 18 -40.50 -3.41 -25.78
N PRO A 19 -40.74 -3.64 -24.46
CA PRO A 19 -39.79 -3.25 -23.42
C PRO A 19 -38.43 -3.94 -23.54
N ARG A 20 -37.36 -3.15 -23.62
CA ARG A 20 -35.97 -3.64 -23.77
C ARG A 20 -35.00 -2.98 -22.79
N TYR A 21 -33.84 -3.60 -22.61
CA TYR A 21 -32.74 -3.11 -21.77
C TYR A 21 -33.11 -2.89 -20.30
N LEU A 22 -33.91 -3.81 -19.74
CA LEU A 22 -34.39 -3.73 -18.36
C LEU A 22 -33.23 -3.66 -17.35
N THR A 23 -33.10 -2.50 -16.70
CA THR A 23 -31.99 -2.15 -15.83
C THR A 23 -32.50 -1.62 -14.49
N ALA A 24 -32.01 -2.20 -13.40
CA ALA A 24 -32.41 -1.79 -12.06
C ALA A 24 -31.50 -0.68 -11.54
N VAL A 25 -32.09 0.39 -10.98
CA VAL A 25 -31.39 1.40 -10.17
C VAL A 25 -32.11 1.49 -8.84
N GLY A 26 -31.52 0.90 -7.80
CA GLY A 26 -32.21 0.66 -6.52
C GLY A 26 -33.46 -0.21 -6.72
N ASN A 27 -34.62 0.26 -6.25
CA ASN A 27 -35.92 -0.43 -6.39
C ASN A 27 -36.72 0.02 -7.63
N THR A 28 -36.12 0.81 -8.54
CA THR A 28 -36.79 1.29 -9.75
C THR A 28 -36.23 0.58 -10.97
N LEU A 29 -37.12 0.06 -11.81
CA LEU A 29 -36.76 -0.49 -13.12
C LEU A 29 -36.76 0.63 -14.16
N PHE A 30 -35.71 0.69 -14.97
CA PHE A 30 -35.61 1.53 -16.16
C PHE A 30 -35.54 0.66 -17.41
N PHE A 31 -36.19 1.10 -18.48
CA PHE A 31 -36.25 0.36 -19.73
C PHE A 31 -36.61 1.28 -20.90
N GLN A 32 -36.33 0.82 -22.11
CA GLN A 32 -36.79 1.43 -23.34
C GLN A 32 -38.18 0.89 -23.69
N ALA A 33 -39.13 1.74 -24.11
CA ALA A 33 -40.41 1.33 -24.66
C ALA A 33 -41.03 2.41 -25.56
N GLN A 34 -41.96 2.02 -26.44
CA GLN A 34 -42.77 2.94 -27.25
C GLN A 34 -44.23 2.97 -26.79
N ASP A 35 -44.90 4.11 -26.93
CA ASP A 35 -46.34 4.29 -26.59
C ASP A 35 -47.22 4.66 -27.79
N GLY A 36 -46.65 4.65 -29.00
CA GLY A 36 -47.33 5.06 -30.23
C GLY A 36 -47.56 6.57 -30.39
N VAL A 37 -47.14 7.39 -29.41
CA VAL A 37 -47.30 8.86 -29.42
C VAL A 37 -45.95 9.57 -29.43
N ASN A 38 -45.06 9.22 -28.50
CA ASN A 38 -43.75 9.85 -28.28
C ASN A 38 -42.59 9.06 -28.91
N GLY A 39 -42.90 8.03 -29.71
CA GLY A 39 -41.88 7.11 -30.24
C GLY A 39 -41.24 6.24 -29.15
N THR A 40 -40.03 5.73 -29.42
CA THR A 40 -39.30 4.87 -28.48
C THR A 40 -38.45 5.70 -27.51
N GLU A 41 -38.79 5.66 -26.21
CA GLU A 41 -38.24 6.56 -25.19
C GLU A 41 -37.86 5.84 -23.89
N LEU A 42 -37.32 6.58 -22.91
CA LEU A 42 -36.93 6.05 -21.60
C LEU A 42 -38.12 6.02 -20.63
N TRP A 43 -38.42 4.82 -20.12
CA TRP A 43 -39.48 4.57 -19.16
C TRP A 43 -38.91 4.09 -17.83
N LYS A 44 -39.71 4.28 -16.76
CA LYS A 44 -39.45 3.70 -15.46
C LYS A 44 -40.67 2.99 -14.90
N SER A 45 -40.47 2.02 -14.01
CA SER A 45 -41.53 1.32 -13.28
C SER A 45 -41.12 0.99 -11.85
N ASP A 46 -42.11 1.00 -10.95
CA ASP A 46 -42.02 0.47 -9.57
C ASP A 46 -42.74 -0.87 -9.41
N GLY A 47 -43.22 -1.47 -10.52
CA GLY A 47 -44.04 -2.68 -10.51
C GLY A 47 -45.55 -2.43 -10.55
N THR A 48 -45.99 -1.17 -10.55
CA THR A 48 -47.41 -0.80 -10.65
C THR A 48 -47.72 -0.08 -11.95
N ALA A 49 -48.97 -0.16 -12.42
CA ALA A 49 -49.42 0.60 -13.58
C ALA A 49 -49.25 2.13 -13.40
N ALA A 50 -49.46 2.63 -12.18
CA ALA A 50 -49.36 4.06 -11.85
C ALA A 50 -47.90 4.55 -11.81
N GLY A 51 -46.98 3.74 -11.27
CA GLY A 51 -45.55 4.05 -11.25
C GLY A 51 -44.82 3.74 -12.56
N THR A 52 -45.50 3.11 -13.53
CA THR A 52 -44.97 2.86 -14.88
C THR A 52 -45.21 4.06 -15.79
N VAL A 53 -44.20 4.91 -15.95
CA VAL A 53 -44.33 6.22 -16.61
C VAL A 53 -43.14 6.53 -17.52
N LEU A 54 -43.43 7.30 -18.58
CA LEU A 54 -42.43 7.95 -19.43
C LEU A 54 -41.59 8.89 -18.55
N VAL A 55 -40.27 8.76 -18.59
CA VAL A 55 -39.38 9.61 -17.80
C VAL A 55 -39.24 11.00 -18.43
N LYS A 56 -39.01 11.03 -19.75
CA LYS A 56 -38.88 12.25 -20.55
C LYS A 56 -39.11 11.89 -22.02
N ASP A 57 -39.84 12.74 -22.73
CA ASP A 57 -39.88 12.77 -24.19
C ASP A 57 -38.64 13.53 -24.67
N ILE A 58 -37.58 12.79 -25.03
CA ILE A 58 -36.29 13.38 -25.42
C ILE A 58 -36.36 13.91 -26.86
N VAL A 59 -37.01 13.16 -27.77
CA VAL A 59 -37.31 13.62 -29.13
C VAL A 59 -38.83 13.75 -29.28
N PRO A 60 -39.39 14.97 -29.26
CA PRO A 60 -40.82 15.19 -29.42
C PRO A 60 -41.30 14.94 -30.86
N SER A 61 -41.21 13.70 -31.31
CA SER A 61 -41.62 13.19 -32.61
C SER A 61 -41.91 11.68 -32.54
N PHE A 62 -42.62 11.14 -33.53
CA PHE A 62 -42.88 9.70 -33.63
C PHE A 62 -41.62 8.83 -33.76
N SER A 63 -40.46 9.42 -34.04
CA SER A 63 -39.19 8.70 -34.13
C SER A 63 -38.66 8.28 -32.75
N GLY A 64 -38.85 9.11 -31.70
CA GLY A 64 -38.28 8.89 -30.36
C GLY A 64 -36.74 8.91 -30.31
N SER A 65 -36.19 8.81 -29.09
CA SER A 65 -34.76 8.92 -28.81
C SER A 65 -33.96 7.60 -28.84
N PHE A 66 -34.66 6.47 -28.89
CA PHE A 66 -34.10 5.12 -28.86
C PHE A 66 -33.01 4.89 -27.78
N PRO A 67 -33.33 4.98 -26.47
CA PRO A 67 -32.39 4.72 -25.39
C PRO A 67 -31.77 3.32 -25.44
N ARG A 68 -30.44 3.21 -25.32
CA ARG A 68 -29.69 1.93 -25.30
C ARG A 68 -28.55 1.97 -24.27
N ASN A 69 -27.96 0.80 -23.99
CA ASN A 69 -26.81 0.65 -23.09
C ASN A 69 -27.09 1.24 -21.70
N LEU A 70 -28.25 0.92 -21.13
CA LEU A 70 -28.64 1.39 -19.81
C LEU A 70 -27.69 0.80 -18.75
N THR A 71 -26.89 1.65 -18.11
CA THR A 71 -25.87 1.27 -17.13
C THR A 71 -26.08 2.10 -15.86
N ALA A 72 -26.22 1.42 -14.71
CA ALA A 72 -26.32 2.08 -13.42
C ALA A 72 -24.92 2.41 -12.87
N VAL A 73 -24.72 3.66 -12.43
CA VAL A 73 -23.53 4.12 -11.70
C VAL A 73 -24.01 4.81 -10.43
N GLY A 74 -23.88 4.13 -9.29
CA GLY A 74 -24.48 4.57 -8.03
C GLY A 74 -26.02 4.72 -8.16
N SER A 75 -26.54 5.92 -7.88
CA SER A 75 -27.97 6.24 -8.00
C SER A 75 -28.35 6.87 -9.35
N THR A 76 -27.43 6.93 -10.31
CA THR A 76 -27.64 7.57 -11.61
C THR A 76 -27.66 6.52 -12.71
N LEU A 77 -28.64 6.63 -13.61
CA LEU A 77 -28.68 5.84 -14.84
C LEU A 77 -27.94 6.58 -15.95
N PHE A 78 -26.98 5.92 -16.58
CA PHE A 78 -26.37 6.37 -17.83
C PHE A 78 -26.90 5.55 -19.00
N PHE A 79 -27.06 6.17 -20.16
CA PHE A 79 -27.56 5.52 -21.36
C PHE A 79 -27.18 6.33 -22.59
N THR A 80 -27.44 5.76 -23.78
CA THR A 80 -27.26 6.47 -25.05
C THR A 80 -28.59 6.74 -25.73
N ALA A 81 -28.78 7.97 -26.19
CA ALA A 81 -30.02 8.43 -26.82
C ALA A 81 -29.71 9.49 -27.87
N ASP A 82 -30.58 9.59 -28.86
CA ASP A 82 -30.56 10.63 -29.89
C ASP A 82 -31.63 11.66 -29.57
N ASP A 83 -31.32 12.96 -29.59
CA ASP A 83 -32.31 14.04 -29.40
C ASP A 83 -32.77 14.70 -30.72
N GLY A 84 -32.36 14.14 -31.85
CA GLY A 84 -32.64 14.67 -33.19
C GLY A 84 -31.84 15.91 -33.55
N VAL A 85 -30.97 16.40 -32.66
CA VAL A 85 -30.13 17.60 -32.85
C VAL A 85 -28.65 17.27 -32.78
N ASN A 86 -28.22 16.49 -31.79
CA ASN A 86 -26.82 16.16 -31.48
C ASN A 86 -26.46 14.71 -31.87
N GLY A 87 -27.38 14.00 -32.55
CA GLY A 87 -27.20 12.58 -32.84
C GLY A 87 -27.19 11.73 -31.55
N ARG A 88 -26.75 10.46 -31.67
CA ARG A 88 -26.74 9.53 -30.53
C ARG A 88 -25.57 9.78 -29.59
N GLU A 89 -25.88 10.29 -28.41
CA GLU A 89 -24.93 10.78 -27.42
C GLU A 89 -25.06 10.11 -26.05
N LEU A 90 -24.19 10.48 -25.09
CA LEU A 90 -24.25 10.02 -23.71
C LEU A 90 -25.23 10.87 -22.88
N TRP A 91 -26.20 10.20 -22.25
CA TRP A 91 -27.23 10.79 -21.40
C TRP A 91 -27.17 10.23 -19.99
N LYS A 92 -27.69 11.01 -19.04
CA LYS A 92 -27.91 10.56 -17.66
C LYS A 92 -29.34 10.82 -17.20
N SER A 93 -29.82 10.04 -16.24
CA SER A 93 -31.12 10.22 -15.58
C SER A 93 -31.07 9.86 -14.11
N ASN A 94 -31.80 10.61 -13.29
CA ASN A 94 -32.15 10.26 -11.92
C ASN A 94 -33.61 9.74 -11.79
N GLY A 95 -34.26 9.44 -12.91
CA GLY A 95 -35.67 9.02 -12.96
C GLY A 95 -36.69 10.15 -12.99
N THR A 96 -36.27 11.40 -13.18
CA THR A 96 -37.16 12.55 -13.38
C THR A 96 -36.88 13.23 -14.71
N ALA A 97 -37.88 13.88 -15.32
CA ALA A 97 -37.70 14.61 -16.57
C ALA A 97 -36.61 15.71 -16.46
N ALA A 98 -36.55 16.42 -15.32
CA ALA A 98 -35.55 17.47 -15.08
C ALA A 98 -34.13 16.92 -14.92
N GLY A 99 -33.98 15.73 -14.32
CA GLY A 99 -32.69 15.07 -14.17
C GLY A 99 -32.26 14.22 -15.36
N THR A 100 -33.09 14.11 -16.41
CA THR A 100 -32.77 13.44 -17.67
C THR A 100 -32.17 14.43 -18.66
N VAL A 101 -30.83 14.42 -18.79
CA VAL A 101 -30.08 15.43 -19.54
C VAL A 101 -28.96 14.81 -20.35
N LEU A 102 -28.64 15.45 -21.48
CA LEU A 102 -27.42 15.21 -22.26
C LEU A 102 -26.21 15.52 -21.37
N VAL A 103 -25.26 14.59 -21.29
CA VAL A 103 -24.05 14.79 -20.48
C VAL A 103 -23.07 15.71 -21.20
N LYS A 104 -22.77 15.39 -22.46
CA LYS A 104 -21.88 16.15 -23.34
C LYS A 104 -22.22 15.82 -24.79
N ASP A 105 -22.16 16.84 -25.66
CA ASP A 105 -22.12 16.68 -27.12
C ASP A 105 -20.66 16.41 -27.51
N ILE A 106 -20.30 15.12 -27.62
CA ILE A 106 -18.91 14.69 -27.85
C ILE A 106 -18.56 14.85 -29.33
N PHE A 107 -19.50 14.59 -30.23
CA PHE A 107 -19.34 14.82 -31.66
C PHE A 107 -20.45 15.74 -32.20
N PRO A 108 -20.17 17.06 -32.29
CA PRO A 108 -21.14 18.04 -32.74
C PRO A 108 -21.72 17.74 -34.14
N GLY A 109 -23.04 17.59 -34.20
CA GLY A 109 -23.80 17.39 -35.43
C GLY A 109 -24.74 16.18 -35.37
N LEU A 110 -25.39 15.87 -36.50
CA LEU A 110 -26.41 14.79 -36.55
C LEU A 110 -25.81 13.38 -36.60
N SER A 111 -24.50 13.24 -36.78
CA SER A 111 -23.86 11.93 -36.96
C SER A 111 -23.61 11.21 -35.63
N GLY A 112 -23.41 11.93 -34.52
CA GLY A 112 -23.22 11.37 -33.17
C GLY A 112 -22.00 10.44 -33.01
N PRO A 113 -21.38 10.35 -31.82
CA PRO A 113 -20.17 9.57 -31.55
C PRO A 113 -20.48 8.09 -31.23
N TYR A 114 -21.76 7.72 -31.18
CA TYR A 114 -22.29 6.38 -30.87
C TYR A 114 -21.63 5.73 -29.63
N PRO A 115 -21.81 6.25 -28.41
CA PRO A 115 -21.17 5.69 -27.22
C PRO A 115 -21.60 4.23 -26.98
N ARG A 116 -20.64 3.37 -26.65
CA ARG A 116 -20.82 1.91 -26.44
C ARG A 116 -20.02 1.44 -25.24
N ASN A 117 -20.24 0.19 -24.83
CA ASN A 117 -19.49 -0.46 -23.74
C ASN A 117 -19.51 0.34 -22.44
N LEU A 118 -20.66 0.90 -22.06
CA LEU A 118 -20.84 1.66 -20.83
C LEU A 118 -20.61 0.76 -19.62
N THR A 119 -19.47 0.91 -18.95
CA THR A 119 -19.01 0.10 -17.83
C THR A 119 -18.73 0.98 -16.62
N ALA A 120 -19.36 0.65 -15.49
CA ALA A 120 -19.13 1.33 -14.22
C ALA A 120 -17.83 0.83 -13.55
N VAL A 121 -16.97 1.75 -13.11
CA VAL A 121 -15.80 1.46 -12.25
C VAL A 121 -15.90 2.41 -11.06
N GLY A 122 -16.33 1.88 -9.90
CA GLY A 122 -16.67 2.73 -8.75
C GLY A 122 -17.81 3.70 -9.09
N ASN A 123 -17.55 5.00 -8.94
CA ASN A 123 -18.51 6.07 -9.27
C ASN A 123 -18.27 6.72 -10.65
N THR A 124 -17.33 6.18 -11.43
CA THR A 124 -16.99 6.70 -12.77
C THR A 124 -17.54 5.76 -13.85
N LEU A 125 -18.05 6.35 -14.93
CA LEU A 125 -18.46 5.61 -16.12
C LEU A 125 -17.32 5.59 -17.14
N PHE A 126 -16.95 4.41 -17.62
CA PHE A 126 -16.08 4.23 -18.77
C PHE A 126 -16.89 3.80 -19.99
N PHE A 127 -16.52 4.25 -21.18
CA PHE A 127 -17.21 3.89 -22.42
C PHE A 127 -16.30 4.09 -23.64
N THR A 128 -16.71 3.57 -24.79
CA THR A 128 -16.08 3.88 -26.07
C THR A 128 -16.94 4.80 -26.91
N ALA A 129 -16.33 5.80 -27.55
CA ALA A 129 -17.03 6.77 -28.40
C ALA A 129 -16.10 7.35 -29.48
N ASP A 130 -16.64 7.69 -30.64
CA ASP A 130 -15.91 8.29 -31.77
C ASP A 130 -15.80 9.81 -31.61
N ASP A 131 -14.62 10.39 -31.89
CA ASP A 131 -14.36 11.83 -31.81
C ASP A 131 -14.26 12.52 -33.18
N ASN A 132 -14.71 11.83 -34.25
CA ASN A 132 -14.74 12.27 -35.65
C ASN A 132 -13.38 12.32 -36.36
N ASN A 133 -12.32 11.78 -35.77
CA ASN A 133 -11.00 11.75 -36.41
C ASN A 133 -10.57 10.35 -36.83
N ASP A 134 -10.61 9.35 -35.93
CA ASP A 134 -9.95 8.05 -36.17
C ASP A 134 -10.65 6.84 -35.52
N GLY A 135 -11.97 6.90 -35.27
CA GLY A 135 -12.77 5.76 -34.79
C GLY A 135 -13.05 5.78 -33.29
N GLN A 136 -13.49 4.64 -32.73
CA GLN A 136 -13.88 4.56 -31.31
C GLN A 136 -12.68 4.66 -30.38
N LYS A 137 -12.76 5.53 -29.39
CA LYS A 137 -11.70 5.76 -28.38
C LYS A 137 -12.19 5.47 -26.98
N LEU A 138 -11.29 5.34 -26.00
CA LEU A 138 -11.66 5.14 -24.59
C LEU A 138 -11.94 6.48 -23.89
N TRP A 139 -13.12 6.61 -23.30
CA TRP A 139 -13.59 7.79 -22.58
C TRP A 139 -13.99 7.44 -21.14
N GLU A 140 -13.96 8.46 -20.28
CA GLU A 140 -14.53 8.42 -18.94
C GLU A 140 -15.52 9.56 -18.70
N SER A 141 -16.44 9.38 -17.75
CA SER A 141 -17.42 10.39 -17.34
C SER A 141 -17.78 10.26 -15.87
N ASP A 142 -17.79 11.39 -15.17
CA ASP A 142 -18.41 11.57 -13.84
C ASP A 142 -19.90 11.99 -13.93
N GLY A 143 -20.44 12.07 -15.16
CA GLY A 143 -21.77 12.56 -15.45
C GLY A 143 -21.89 14.06 -15.64
N THR A 144 -20.80 14.80 -15.69
CA THR A 144 -20.77 16.22 -16.09
C THR A 144 -20.09 16.39 -17.45
N ALA A 145 -20.39 17.50 -18.15
CA ALA A 145 -19.73 17.80 -19.42
C ALA A 145 -18.20 17.99 -19.26
N ALA A 146 -17.77 18.60 -18.14
CA ALA A 146 -16.35 18.84 -17.85
C ALA A 146 -15.60 17.55 -17.51
N GLY A 147 -16.21 16.68 -16.69
CA GLY A 147 -15.65 15.39 -16.33
C GLY A 147 -15.86 14.29 -17.36
N THR A 148 -16.40 14.60 -18.55
CA THR A 148 -16.50 13.66 -19.67
C THR A 148 -15.33 13.88 -20.63
N VAL A 149 -14.27 13.09 -20.47
CA VAL A 149 -12.96 13.32 -21.12
C VAL A 149 -12.45 12.07 -21.84
N LEU A 150 -11.65 12.31 -22.88
CA LEU A 150 -10.93 11.26 -23.60
C LEU A 150 -9.79 10.75 -22.72
N VAL A 151 -9.81 9.47 -22.36
CA VAL A 151 -8.76 8.84 -21.55
C VAL A 151 -7.52 8.61 -22.41
N LYS A 152 -7.70 7.94 -23.55
CA LYS A 152 -6.63 7.67 -24.50
C LYS A 152 -7.20 7.41 -25.88
N ASP A 153 -6.45 7.85 -26.89
CA ASP A 153 -6.67 7.47 -28.28
C ASP A 153 -6.22 6.01 -28.50
N ILE A 154 -7.06 5.10 -28.05
CA ILE A 154 -6.94 3.67 -28.22
C ILE A 154 -8.33 3.14 -28.50
N SER A 155 -8.44 2.18 -29.41
CA SER A 155 -9.71 1.58 -29.79
C SER A 155 -9.90 0.21 -29.15
N PRO A 156 -10.58 0.12 -27.99
CA PRO A 156 -11.02 -1.16 -27.47
C PRO A 156 -11.87 -1.90 -28.49
N THR A 157 -11.48 -3.15 -28.80
CA THR A 157 -12.19 -4.03 -29.72
C THR A 157 -12.97 -5.14 -28.99
N SER A 158 -13.01 -5.08 -27.67
CA SER A 158 -13.85 -5.91 -26.79
C SER A 158 -14.74 -5.05 -25.88
N ASN A 159 -15.65 -5.70 -25.17
CA ASN A 159 -16.31 -5.08 -24.02
C ASN A 159 -15.26 -4.63 -22.99
N LEU A 160 -15.58 -3.57 -22.25
CA LEU A 160 -14.77 -3.07 -21.14
C LEU A 160 -15.14 -3.83 -19.86
N THR A 161 -14.15 -4.44 -19.20
CA THR A 161 -14.37 -5.26 -17.99
C THR A 161 -13.67 -4.62 -16.78
N ALA A 162 -14.42 -4.31 -15.74
CA ALA A 162 -13.88 -3.75 -14.50
C ALA A 162 -13.35 -4.86 -13.57
N VAL A 163 -12.16 -4.69 -13.01
CA VAL A 163 -11.58 -5.52 -11.93
C VAL A 163 -11.03 -4.58 -10.86
N GLY A 164 -11.74 -4.46 -9.73
CA GLY A 164 -11.44 -3.44 -8.73
C GLY A 164 -11.57 -2.03 -9.32
N SER A 165 -10.50 -1.23 -9.20
CA SER A 165 -10.41 0.12 -9.80
C SER A 165 -9.76 0.14 -11.19
N THR A 166 -9.41 -1.02 -11.76
CA THR A 166 -8.74 -1.12 -13.05
C THR A 166 -9.72 -1.59 -14.11
N LEU A 167 -9.69 -0.96 -15.28
CA LEU A 167 -10.43 -1.37 -16.46
C LEU A 167 -9.56 -2.25 -17.35
N PHE A 168 -10.10 -3.37 -17.84
CA PHE A 168 -9.41 -4.28 -18.76
C PHE A 168 -10.19 -4.40 -20.08
N PHE A 169 -9.46 -4.50 -21.18
CA PHE A 169 -10.03 -4.62 -22.52
C PHE A 169 -9.02 -5.15 -23.53
N ARG A 170 -9.49 -5.60 -24.69
CA ARG A 170 -8.68 -5.91 -25.87
C ARG A 170 -8.50 -4.67 -26.72
N ALA A 171 -7.29 -4.39 -27.18
CA ALA A 171 -7.06 -3.33 -28.16
C ALA A 171 -5.91 -3.68 -29.12
N PHE A 172 -5.99 -3.15 -30.33
CA PHE A 172 -4.99 -3.30 -31.38
C PHE A 172 -3.90 -2.24 -31.27
N ASP A 173 -2.64 -2.63 -31.42
CA ASP A 173 -1.58 -1.74 -31.86
C ASP A 173 -0.76 -2.38 -33.00
N SER A 174 -0.08 -1.55 -33.80
CA SER A 174 0.65 -2.02 -34.98
C SER A 174 1.89 -2.89 -34.67
N VAL A 175 2.36 -2.90 -33.42
CA VAL A 175 3.57 -3.59 -32.98
C VAL A 175 3.23 -4.96 -32.40
N ASN A 176 2.18 -5.06 -31.58
CA ASN A 176 1.81 -6.21 -30.77
C ASN A 176 0.50 -6.89 -31.22
N GLY A 177 -0.20 -6.35 -32.23
CA GLY A 177 -1.51 -6.89 -32.63
C GLY A 177 -2.62 -6.58 -31.62
N GLU A 178 -3.68 -7.39 -31.60
CA GLU A 178 -4.76 -7.27 -30.59
C GLU A 178 -4.46 -8.08 -29.33
N GLU A 179 -4.18 -7.38 -28.24
CA GLU A 179 -3.72 -7.97 -26.98
C GLU A 179 -4.50 -7.43 -25.77
N LEU A 180 -4.16 -7.90 -24.56
CA LEU A 180 -4.76 -7.44 -23.30
C LEU A 180 -4.18 -6.09 -22.87
N TRP A 181 -5.07 -5.11 -22.72
CA TRP A 181 -4.78 -3.78 -22.21
C TRP A 181 -5.49 -3.52 -20.88
N LYS A 182 -4.94 -2.59 -20.11
CA LYS A 182 -5.57 -2.06 -18.91
C LYS A 182 -5.60 -0.54 -18.93
N SER A 183 -6.46 0.06 -18.12
CA SER A 183 -6.52 1.49 -17.85
C SER A 183 -6.91 1.75 -16.39
N ASP A 184 -6.33 2.80 -15.80
CA ASP A 184 -6.70 3.35 -14.50
C ASP A 184 -7.52 4.65 -14.63
N GLY A 185 -7.95 4.99 -15.85
CA GLY A 185 -8.61 6.26 -16.17
C GLY A 185 -7.68 7.34 -16.72
N THR A 186 -6.36 7.09 -16.74
CA THR A 186 -5.39 8.04 -17.31
C THR A 186 -4.76 7.55 -18.60
N ALA A 187 -4.31 8.47 -19.46
CA ALA A 187 -3.56 8.13 -20.68
C ALA A 187 -2.28 7.34 -20.38
N ALA A 188 -1.59 7.67 -19.28
CA ALA A 188 -0.34 7.04 -18.84
C ALA A 188 -0.57 5.64 -18.27
N GLY A 189 -1.63 5.44 -17.48
CA GLY A 189 -2.00 4.14 -16.94
C GLY A 189 -2.76 3.24 -17.93
N THR A 190 -3.09 3.76 -19.12
CA THR A 190 -3.65 2.97 -20.21
C THR A 190 -2.55 2.28 -21.02
N VAL A 191 -2.20 1.05 -20.64
CA VAL A 191 -1.02 0.33 -21.15
C VAL A 191 -1.33 -1.11 -21.54
N LEU A 192 -0.53 -1.63 -22.47
CA LEU A 192 -0.47 -3.05 -22.79
C LEU A 192 -0.05 -3.81 -21.52
N VAL A 193 -0.84 -4.82 -21.12
CA VAL A 193 -0.53 -5.65 -19.95
C VAL A 193 0.55 -6.66 -20.30
N LYS A 194 0.37 -7.36 -21.43
CA LYS A 194 1.29 -8.37 -21.94
C LYS A 194 1.02 -8.62 -23.41
N ASP A 195 2.10 -8.71 -24.19
CA ASP A 195 2.08 -9.30 -25.54
C ASP A 195 2.04 -10.83 -25.40
N ILE A 196 0.83 -11.42 -25.38
CA ILE A 196 0.65 -12.87 -25.16
C ILE A 196 1.15 -13.65 -26.36
N ARG A 197 1.00 -13.10 -27.57
CA ARG A 197 1.49 -13.69 -28.81
C ARG A 197 2.53 -12.77 -29.47
N PRO A 198 3.83 -12.97 -29.17
CA PRO A 198 4.88 -12.05 -29.53
C PRO A 198 4.84 -11.50 -30.96
N GLY A 199 4.92 -10.19 -31.09
CA GLY A 199 4.97 -9.46 -32.37
C GLY A 199 3.60 -9.04 -32.88
N SER A 200 3.45 -8.77 -34.19
CA SER A 200 2.22 -8.18 -34.74
C SER A 200 1.03 -9.14 -34.85
N PHE A 201 1.08 -10.31 -34.19
CA PHE A 201 0.05 -11.33 -34.28
C PHE A 201 -0.88 -11.25 -33.06
N SER A 202 -2.18 -11.15 -33.27
CA SER A 202 -3.14 -11.12 -32.16
C SER A 202 -3.27 -12.45 -31.42
N SER A 203 -3.40 -12.37 -30.09
CA SER A 203 -3.79 -13.48 -29.20
C SER A 203 -5.29 -13.80 -29.20
N SER A 204 -6.11 -13.07 -29.97
CA SER A 204 -7.55 -13.34 -30.14
C SER A 204 -8.32 -13.41 -28.80
N LEU A 205 -7.96 -12.54 -27.86
CA LEU A 205 -8.50 -12.47 -26.49
C LEU A 205 -10.04 -12.46 -26.45
N GLN A 206 -10.67 -13.31 -25.64
CA GLN A 206 -12.14 -13.38 -25.45
C GLN A 206 -12.53 -13.60 -23.98
N ASN A 207 -13.82 -13.43 -23.66
CA ASN A 207 -14.44 -13.82 -22.38
C ASN A 207 -13.84 -13.17 -21.11
N LEU A 208 -13.47 -11.89 -21.17
CA LEU A 208 -12.92 -11.15 -20.02
C LEU A 208 -13.92 -11.13 -18.85
N THR A 209 -13.61 -11.89 -17.81
CA THR A 209 -14.48 -12.16 -16.66
C THR A 209 -13.73 -11.87 -15.36
N ALA A 210 -14.27 -10.98 -14.54
CA ALA A 210 -13.71 -10.66 -13.23
C ALA A 210 -14.10 -11.72 -12.18
N LEU A 211 -13.13 -12.16 -11.37
CA LEU A 211 -13.36 -12.99 -10.18
C LEU A 211 -12.50 -12.45 -9.04
N GLY A 212 -13.12 -11.74 -8.10
CA GLY A 212 -12.38 -10.98 -7.08
C GLY A 212 -11.49 -9.91 -7.72
N ASN A 213 -10.20 -9.90 -7.38
CA ASN A 213 -9.20 -8.97 -7.94
C ASN A 213 -8.43 -9.56 -9.13
N THR A 214 -8.89 -10.66 -9.72
CA THR A 214 -8.23 -11.33 -10.84
C THR A 214 -9.12 -11.33 -12.08
N LEU A 215 -8.54 -11.01 -13.23
CA LEU A 215 -9.18 -11.15 -14.52
C LEU A 215 -8.94 -12.55 -15.07
N PHE A 216 -9.99 -13.24 -15.51
CA PHE A 216 -9.92 -14.47 -16.29
C PHE A 216 -10.37 -14.21 -17.72
N PHE A 217 -9.75 -14.89 -18.67
CA PHE A 217 -10.05 -14.72 -20.09
C PHE A 217 -9.51 -15.91 -20.89
N THR A 218 -9.87 -15.98 -22.16
CA THR A 218 -9.25 -16.91 -23.10
C THR A 218 -8.35 -16.20 -24.09
N ALA A 219 -7.21 -16.81 -24.39
CA ALA A 219 -6.22 -16.28 -25.32
C ALA A 219 -5.49 -17.41 -26.04
N PHE A 220 -5.09 -17.13 -27.28
CA PHE A 220 -4.35 -18.01 -28.17
C PHE A 220 -2.85 -17.71 -28.11
N ASP A 221 -2.05 -18.73 -27.80
CA ASP A 221 -0.59 -18.70 -27.90
C ASP A 221 -0.04 -19.97 -28.58
N VAL A 222 1.20 -20.35 -28.28
CA VAL A 222 1.82 -21.58 -28.78
C VAL A 222 1.12 -22.87 -28.33
N ASN A 223 0.32 -22.80 -27.25
CA ASN A 223 -0.50 -23.89 -26.73
C ASN A 223 -1.93 -23.87 -27.29
N GLY A 224 -2.26 -22.95 -28.21
CA GLY A 224 -3.63 -22.77 -28.71
C GLY A 224 -4.47 -21.86 -27.82
N THR A 225 -5.80 -21.84 -28.03
CA THR A 225 -6.75 -21.05 -27.23
C THR A 225 -7.07 -21.76 -25.92
N GLU A 226 -6.56 -21.21 -24.82
CA GLU A 226 -6.65 -21.79 -23.47
C GLU A 226 -7.15 -20.78 -22.43
N LEU A 227 -7.28 -21.20 -21.17
CA LEU A 227 -7.70 -20.35 -20.05
C LEU A 227 -6.51 -19.60 -19.44
N TRP A 228 -6.61 -18.29 -19.35
CA TRP A 228 -5.61 -17.39 -18.82
C TRP A 228 -6.15 -16.56 -17.66
N LYS A 229 -5.22 -16.03 -16.85
CA LYS A 229 -5.53 -15.07 -15.80
C LYS A 229 -4.56 -13.88 -15.81
N SER A 230 -4.98 -12.76 -15.24
CA SER A 230 -4.15 -11.57 -15.04
C SER A 230 -4.49 -10.85 -13.74
N ASP A 231 -3.47 -10.30 -13.09
CA ASP A 231 -3.56 -9.33 -11.98
C ASP A 231 -3.33 -7.88 -12.45
N GLY A 232 -3.21 -7.67 -13.77
CA GLY A 232 -2.86 -6.37 -14.35
C GLY A 232 -1.37 -6.12 -14.55
N THR A 233 -0.50 -7.09 -14.26
CA THR A 233 0.93 -7.01 -14.56
C THR A 233 1.33 -8.04 -15.62
N ALA A 234 2.43 -7.79 -16.34
CA ALA A 234 2.97 -8.75 -17.30
C ALA A 234 3.38 -10.08 -16.62
N ALA A 235 3.86 -10.02 -15.37
CA ALA A 235 4.32 -11.19 -14.62
C ALA A 235 3.13 -12.03 -14.13
N GLY A 236 2.06 -11.40 -13.65
CA GLY A 236 0.85 -12.07 -13.20
C GLY A 236 -0.12 -12.46 -14.32
N THR A 237 0.18 -12.10 -15.57
CA THR A 237 -0.58 -12.54 -16.75
C THR A 237 -0.05 -13.87 -17.27
N VAL A 238 -0.72 -14.96 -16.89
CA VAL A 238 -0.23 -16.33 -17.08
C VAL A 238 -1.32 -17.29 -17.54
N LEU A 239 -0.90 -18.32 -18.29
CA LEU A 239 -1.72 -19.48 -18.61
C LEU A 239 -2.11 -20.20 -17.30
N VAL A 240 -3.40 -20.46 -17.09
CA VAL A 240 -3.88 -21.17 -15.89
C VAL A 240 -3.59 -22.65 -16.01
N LYS A 241 -3.95 -23.24 -17.16
CA LYS A 241 -3.72 -24.64 -17.49
C LYS A 241 -3.82 -24.83 -19.01
N ASP A 242 -2.91 -25.61 -19.57
CA ASP A 242 -3.05 -26.21 -20.89
C ASP A 242 -4.02 -27.40 -20.77
N ILE A 243 -5.31 -27.17 -21.03
CA ILE A 243 -6.37 -28.17 -20.85
C ILE A 243 -6.28 -29.23 -21.96
N ARG A 244 -5.85 -28.84 -23.16
CA ARG A 244 -5.67 -29.75 -24.30
C ARG A 244 -4.22 -29.74 -24.79
N PRO A 245 -3.36 -30.56 -24.16
CA PRO A 245 -1.93 -30.55 -24.46
C PRO A 245 -1.60 -30.82 -25.93
N GLY A 246 -0.81 -29.92 -26.50
CA GLY A 246 -0.31 -30.03 -27.88
C GLY A 246 0.02 -28.67 -28.48
N SER A 247 0.91 -28.67 -29.49
CA SER A 247 1.28 -27.41 -30.15
C SER A 247 0.11 -26.91 -31.00
N TYR A 248 -0.39 -25.72 -30.66
CA TYR A 248 -1.56 -25.07 -31.28
C TYR A 248 -2.89 -25.84 -31.20
N THR A 249 -3.02 -26.78 -30.25
CA THR A 249 -4.28 -27.50 -30.02
C THR A 249 -5.11 -26.78 -28.98
N SER A 250 -6.30 -26.30 -29.34
CA SER A 250 -7.10 -25.47 -28.44
C SER A 250 -8.16 -26.26 -27.67
N SER A 251 -8.29 -26.00 -26.37
CA SER A 251 -9.44 -26.42 -25.55
C SER A 251 -10.65 -25.49 -25.70
N ASN A 252 -10.42 -24.29 -26.26
CA ASN A 252 -11.42 -23.25 -26.54
C ASN A 252 -12.34 -22.96 -25.35
N PRO A 253 -11.85 -22.46 -24.20
CA PRO A 253 -12.73 -22.22 -23.08
C PRO A 253 -13.77 -21.13 -23.39
N PHE A 254 -15.04 -21.34 -23.04
CA PHE A 254 -16.11 -20.35 -23.25
C PHE A 254 -17.11 -20.33 -22.09
N ASN A 255 -18.03 -19.36 -22.10
CA ASN A 255 -19.03 -19.16 -21.06
C ASN A 255 -18.43 -19.00 -19.63
N LEU A 256 -17.30 -18.29 -19.53
CA LEU A 256 -16.65 -18.01 -18.25
C LEU A 256 -17.63 -17.28 -17.33
N THR A 257 -17.99 -17.95 -16.23
CA THR A 257 -19.01 -17.49 -15.30
C THR A 257 -18.45 -17.55 -13.88
N ALA A 258 -18.29 -16.38 -13.27
CA ALA A 258 -17.87 -16.24 -11.88
C ALA A 258 -19.03 -16.56 -10.93
N VAL A 259 -18.82 -17.52 -10.01
CA VAL A 259 -19.78 -17.85 -8.96
C VAL A 259 -19.28 -17.24 -7.64
N GLY A 260 -19.80 -16.05 -7.33
CA GLY A 260 -19.18 -15.09 -6.40
C GLY A 260 -19.15 -15.49 -4.91
N ASN A 261 -19.95 -16.47 -4.47
CA ASN A 261 -19.92 -16.97 -3.10
C ASN A 261 -18.84 -18.04 -2.85
N THR A 262 -18.22 -18.60 -3.89
CA THR A 262 -17.20 -19.66 -3.76
C THR A 262 -15.85 -19.29 -4.36
N LEU A 263 -15.69 -18.08 -4.92
CA LEU A 263 -14.50 -17.67 -5.68
C LEU A 263 -14.09 -18.72 -6.73
N THR A 264 -15.08 -19.33 -7.39
CA THR A 264 -14.87 -20.38 -8.40
C THR A 264 -15.33 -19.90 -9.76
N LEU A 265 -14.53 -20.14 -10.79
CA LEU A 265 -14.88 -19.90 -12.18
C LEU A 265 -15.43 -21.20 -12.80
N TYR A 266 -16.61 -21.14 -13.41
CA TYR A 266 -17.14 -22.21 -14.24
C TYR A 266 -17.08 -21.82 -15.71
N PHE A 267 -16.81 -22.78 -16.58
CA PHE A 267 -16.69 -22.56 -18.02
C PHE A 267 -16.80 -23.90 -18.74
N THR A 268 -16.85 -23.87 -20.05
CA THR A 268 -16.80 -25.07 -20.89
C THR A 268 -15.47 -25.19 -21.60
N ALA A 269 -14.93 -26.39 -21.78
CA ALA A 269 -13.68 -26.63 -22.51
C ALA A 269 -13.61 -28.07 -23.04
N ASP A 270 -12.78 -28.29 -24.06
CA ASP A 270 -12.50 -29.59 -24.69
C ASP A 270 -11.07 -30.05 -24.39
N ASP A 271 -10.91 -31.15 -23.63
CA ASP A 271 -9.59 -31.75 -23.36
C ASP A 271 -9.10 -32.70 -24.48
N GLY A 272 -9.86 -32.80 -25.57
CA GLY A 272 -9.58 -33.69 -26.69
C GLY A 272 -10.00 -35.15 -26.46
N VAL A 273 -10.56 -35.47 -25.30
CA VAL A 273 -11.02 -36.82 -24.92
C VAL A 273 -12.54 -36.85 -24.70
N ASN A 274 -13.04 -35.92 -23.89
CA ASN A 274 -14.44 -35.88 -23.44
C ASN A 274 -15.29 -34.87 -24.25
N GLY A 275 -14.71 -34.23 -25.27
CA GLY A 275 -15.37 -33.15 -25.99
C GLY A 275 -15.57 -31.91 -25.10
N THR A 276 -16.39 -30.98 -25.58
CA THR A 276 -16.70 -29.74 -24.87
C THR A 276 -17.69 -29.98 -23.73
N GLU A 277 -17.19 -29.90 -22.49
CA GLU A 277 -17.95 -30.23 -21.28
C GLU A 277 -17.82 -29.14 -20.19
N LEU A 278 -18.47 -29.32 -19.04
CA LEU A 278 -18.42 -28.38 -17.91
C LEU A 278 -17.11 -28.52 -17.10
N TRP A 279 -16.39 -27.42 -16.96
CA TRP A 279 -15.16 -27.29 -16.18
C TRP A 279 -15.32 -26.25 -15.06
N LYS A 280 -14.43 -26.36 -14.06
CA LYS A 280 -14.26 -25.34 -13.02
C LYS A 280 -12.79 -25.02 -12.79
N SER A 281 -12.50 -23.83 -12.26
CA SER A 281 -11.17 -23.37 -11.86
C SER A 281 -11.20 -22.48 -10.63
N ASP A 282 -10.17 -22.59 -9.79
CA ASP A 282 -9.85 -21.67 -8.70
C ASP A 282 -8.70 -20.69 -9.07
N GLY A 283 -8.29 -20.68 -10.34
CA GLY A 283 -7.16 -19.90 -10.81
C GLY A 283 -5.80 -20.61 -10.73
N THR A 284 -5.76 -21.88 -10.32
CA THR A 284 -4.57 -22.72 -10.35
C THR A 284 -4.71 -23.86 -11.35
N ALA A 285 -3.59 -24.40 -11.84
CA ALA A 285 -3.61 -25.58 -12.70
C ALA A 285 -4.24 -26.81 -12.01
N ALA A 286 -4.02 -26.95 -10.69
CA ALA A 286 -4.53 -28.08 -9.90
C ALA A 286 -6.05 -28.00 -9.67
N GLY A 287 -6.59 -26.81 -9.39
CA GLY A 287 -8.02 -26.59 -9.22
C GLY A 287 -8.80 -26.46 -10.53
N THR A 288 -8.12 -26.46 -11.68
CA THR A 288 -8.74 -26.44 -13.02
C THR A 288 -9.07 -27.86 -13.49
N ILE A 289 -10.31 -28.29 -13.32
CA ILE A 289 -10.75 -29.68 -13.52
C ILE A 289 -12.10 -29.80 -14.25
N LEU A 290 -12.26 -30.90 -15.00
CA LEU A 290 -13.54 -31.34 -15.56
C LEU A 290 -14.50 -31.67 -14.41
N VAL A 291 -15.69 -31.08 -14.41
CA VAL A 291 -16.71 -31.33 -13.38
C VAL A 291 -17.40 -32.66 -13.64
N ARG A 292 -17.84 -32.87 -14.89
CA ARG A 292 -18.50 -34.09 -15.35
C ARG A 292 -18.47 -34.15 -16.88
N ASP A 293 -18.19 -35.33 -17.43
CA ASP A 293 -18.51 -35.67 -18.82
C ASP A 293 -20.03 -35.92 -18.90
N ILE A 294 -20.80 -34.91 -19.30
CA ILE A 294 -22.27 -34.96 -19.31
C ILE A 294 -22.75 -35.80 -20.50
N ARG A 295 -22.14 -35.59 -21.67
CA ARG A 295 -22.42 -36.37 -22.87
C ARG A 295 -21.26 -37.31 -23.17
N ALA A 296 -21.39 -38.54 -22.67
CA ALA A 296 -20.33 -39.54 -22.72
C ALA A 296 -19.64 -39.69 -24.09
N GLY A 297 -18.32 -39.58 -24.09
CA GLY A 297 -17.46 -39.78 -25.26
C GLY A 297 -16.91 -38.47 -25.84
N SER A 298 -16.50 -38.46 -27.11
CA SER A 298 -15.86 -37.29 -27.73
C SER A 298 -16.85 -36.24 -28.26
N SER A 299 -18.14 -36.37 -27.95
CA SER A 299 -19.19 -35.46 -28.42
C SER A 299 -19.59 -34.52 -27.30
N GLY A 300 -19.33 -33.21 -27.44
CA GLY A 300 -19.64 -32.23 -26.40
C GLY A 300 -21.14 -32.02 -26.14
N SER A 301 -21.43 -31.47 -24.97
CA SER A 301 -22.78 -31.33 -24.40
C SER A 301 -23.50 -30.00 -24.72
N SER A 302 -22.87 -29.10 -25.51
CA SER A 302 -23.48 -27.82 -25.98
C SER A 302 -24.06 -26.94 -24.86
N LEU A 303 -23.28 -26.76 -23.80
CA LEU A 303 -23.72 -26.10 -22.57
C LEU A 303 -23.84 -24.57 -22.70
N GLU A 304 -24.94 -24.01 -22.20
CA GLU A 304 -25.37 -22.60 -22.32
C GLU A 304 -25.95 -22.07 -20.99
N ASN A 305 -26.07 -20.73 -20.86
CA ASN A 305 -26.84 -20.04 -19.80
C ASN A 305 -26.43 -20.31 -18.33
N LEU A 306 -25.13 -20.38 -18.02
CA LEU A 306 -24.65 -20.60 -16.66
C LEU A 306 -25.14 -19.48 -15.71
N THR A 307 -25.92 -19.85 -14.71
CA THR A 307 -26.55 -18.91 -13.77
C THR A 307 -26.45 -19.46 -12.35
N ALA A 308 -25.87 -18.69 -11.44
CA ALA A 308 -25.80 -19.06 -10.03
C ALA A 308 -27.10 -18.72 -9.29
N VAL A 309 -27.62 -19.67 -8.52
CA VAL A 309 -28.74 -19.47 -7.58
C VAL A 309 -28.31 -20.02 -6.22
N GLY A 310 -27.96 -19.13 -5.29
CA GLY A 310 -27.31 -19.52 -4.04
C GLY A 310 -25.99 -20.26 -4.31
N SER A 311 -25.81 -21.46 -3.74
CA SER A 311 -24.61 -22.30 -3.95
C SER A 311 -24.73 -23.28 -5.11
N THR A 312 -25.80 -23.19 -5.93
CA THR A 312 -26.06 -24.12 -7.02
C THR A 312 -25.90 -23.39 -8.36
N LEU A 313 -25.15 -24.00 -9.28
CA LEU A 313 -25.06 -23.54 -10.66
C LEU A 313 -26.16 -24.19 -11.49
N PHE A 314 -26.93 -23.39 -12.22
CA PHE A 314 -27.90 -23.85 -13.21
C PHE A 314 -27.43 -23.54 -14.62
N PHE A 315 -27.75 -24.40 -15.57
CA PHE A 315 -27.34 -24.25 -16.97
C PHE A 315 -28.21 -25.12 -17.89
N THR A 316 -28.14 -24.83 -19.18
CA THR A 316 -28.83 -25.57 -20.23
C THR A 316 -27.82 -26.47 -20.94
N VAL A 317 -28.12 -27.75 -21.11
CA VAL A 317 -27.16 -28.71 -21.70
C VAL A 317 -27.88 -29.90 -22.33
N ASP A 318 -27.24 -30.50 -23.35
CA ASP A 318 -27.67 -31.72 -24.03
C ASP A 318 -26.79 -32.90 -23.61
N ASP A 319 -27.39 -33.91 -22.98
CA ASP A 319 -26.72 -35.15 -22.57
C ASP A 319 -26.71 -36.24 -23.66
N GLY A 320 -27.25 -35.92 -24.84
CA GLY A 320 -27.39 -36.84 -25.97
C GLY A 320 -28.58 -37.81 -25.84
N VAL A 321 -29.36 -37.73 -24.77
CA VAL A 321 -30.53 -38.60 -24.51
C VAL A 321 -31.82 -37.78 -24.43
N ASN A 322 -31.80 -36.67 -23.70
CA ASN A 322 -32.98 -35.85 -23.38
C ASN A 322 -33.02 -34.52 -24.18
N GLY A 323 -32.05 -34.28 -25.07
CA GLY A 323 -31.90 -32.98 -25.73
C GLY A 323 -31.45 -31.87 -24.77
N LYS A 324 -31.49 -30.60 -25.21
CA LYS A 324 -31.14 -29.44 -24.38
C LYS A 324 -32.22 -29.16 -23.34
N GLU A 325 -31.87 -29.42 -22.08
CA GLU A 325 -32.76 -29.32 -20.92
C GLU A 325 -32.08 -28.56 -19.76
N LEU A 326 -32.83 -28.31 -18.67
CA LEU A 326 -32.32 -27.60 -17.49
C LEU A 326 -31.56 -28.56 -16.58
N TRP A 327 -30.29 -28.22 -16.30
CA TRP A 327 -29.41 -28.95 -15.41
C TRP A 327 -28.94 -28.08 -14.25
N LYS A 328 -28.41 -28.75 -13.23
CA LYS A 328 -27.76 -28.10 -12.09
C LYS A 328 -26.45 -28.78 -11.70
N SER A 329 -25.58 -28.06 -10.99
CA SER A 329 -24.34 -28.56 -10.41
C SER A 329 -24.03 -27.90 -9.07
N ASP A 330 -23.44 -28.67 -8.15
CA ASP A 330 -22.79 -28.18 -6.92
C ASP A 330 -21.26 -28.10 -7.06
N GLY A 331 -20.73 -28.27 -8.29
CA GLY A 331 -19.31 -28.36 -8.57
C GLY A 331 -18.69 -29.74 -8.43
N THR A 332 -19.49 -30.78 -8.17
CA THR A 332 -19.07 -32.19 -8.18
C THR A 332 -19.75 -32.96 -9.30
N ALA A 333 -19.13 -34.06 -9.74
CA ALA A 333 -19.74 -34.94 -10.73
C ALA A 333 -21.10 -35.50 -10.25
N ALA A 334 -21.21 -35.84 -8.96
CA ALA A 334 -22.41 -36.42 -8.38
C ALA A 334 -23.58 -35.43 -8.27
N GLY A 335 -23.29 -34.17 -7.93
CA GLY A 335 -24.29 -33.11 -7.86
C GLY A 335 -24.62 -32.46 -9.21
N THR A 336 -23.93 -32.85 -10.28
CA THR A 336 -24.19 -32.38 -11.66
C THR A 336 -25.26 -33.24 -12.31
N VAL A 337 -26.53 -32.81 -12.33
CA VAL A 337 -27.67 -33.65 -12.72
C VAL A 337 -28.75 -32.89 -13.50
N LEU A 338 -29.48 -33.61 -14.36
CA LEU A 338 -30.69 -33.14 -15.02
C LEU A 338 -31.72 -32.76 -13.96
N VAL A 339 -32.26 -31.54 -14.04
CA VAL A 339 -33.31 -31.10 -13.12
C VAL A 339 -34.65 -31.68 -13.53
N ARG A 340 -35.00 -31.55 -14.81
CA ARG A 340 -36.24 -32.09 -15.40
C ARG A 340 -36.09 -32.19 -16.92
N ASP A 341 -36.52 -33.31 -17.50
CA ASP A 341 -36.83 -33.42 -18.93
C ASP A 341 -38.18 -32.73 -19.18
N ILE A 342 -38.15 -31.45 -19.54
CA ILE A 342 -39.36 -30.63 -19.73
C ILE A 342 -40.09 -31.09 -20.98
N ARG A 343 -39.36 -31.42 -22.04
CA ARG A 343 -39.91 -31.93 -23.30
C ARG A 343 -39.51 -33.39 -23.53
N ALA A 344 -40.31 -34.27 -22.92
CA ALA A 344 -40.07 -35.71 -22.86
C ALA A 344 -39.39 -36.34 -24.10
N GLY A 345 -38.29 -37.04 -23.86
CA GLY A 345 -37.52 -37.76 -24.88
C GLY A 345 -36.39 -36.92 -25.47
N SER A 346 -35.97 -37.24 -26.70
CA SER A 346 -34.79 -36.60 -27.31
C SER A 346 -35.03 -35.18 -27.86
N SER A 347 -36.14 -34.53 -27.50
CA SER A 347 -36.51 -33.23 -28.06
C SER A 347 -36.18 -32.14 -27.07
N SER A 348 -35.51 -31.08 -27.52
CA SER A 348 -35.10 -30.00 -26.60
C SER A 348 -36.26 -29.09 -26.20
N SER A 349 -36.30 -28.71 -24.93
CA SER A 349 -37.11 -27.60 -24.40
C SER A 349 -36.42 -26.24 -24.49
N ASN A 350 -35.11 -26.22 -24.77
CA ASN A 350 -34.26 -25.03 -24.91
C ASN A 350 -34.40 -24.00 -23.76
N PRO A 351 -34.12 -24.36 -22.49
CA PRO A 351 -34.17 -23.40 -21.41
C PRO A 351 -33.28 -22.17 -21.66
N GLY A 352 -33.87 -20.97 -21.64
CA GLY A 352 -33.21 -19.70 -21.95
C GLY A 352 -33.49 -18.62 -20.90
N ASN A 353 -32.79 -17.48 -20.98
CA ASN A 353 -32.99 -16.32 -20.10
C ASN A 353 -32.94 -16.65 -18.58
N LEU A 354 -32.08 -17.58 -18.18
CA LEU A 354 -31.97 -18.02 -16.79
C LEU A 354 -31.68 -16.83 -15.86
N THR A 355 -32.60 -16.55 -14.94
CA THR A 355 -32.57 -15.37 -14.07
C THR A 355 -32.92 -15.78 -12.63
N ALA A 356 -32.02 -15.49 -11.70
CA ALA A 356 -32.24 -15.76 -10.29
C ALA A 356 -33.12 -14.68 -9.64
N VAL A 357 -34.16 -15.10 -8.89
CA VAL A 357 -34.97 -14.23 -8.03
C VAL A 357 -35.08 -14.89 -6.66
N GLY A 358 -34.23 -14.46 -5.72
CA GLY A 358 -34.03 -15.19 -4.46
C GLY A 358 -33.50 -16.61 -4.73
N ASN A 359 -34.16 -17.63 -4.18
CA ASN A 359 -33.80 -19.04 -4.38
C ASN A 359 -34.57 -19.72 -5.53
N THR A 360 -35.31 -18.95 -6.33
CA THR A 360 -36.04 -19.48 -7.48
C THR A 360 -35.35 -19.05 -8.76
N LEU A 361 -35.07 -20.02 -9.64
CA LEU A 361 -34.64 -19.76 -10.99
C LEU A 361 -35.88 -19.52 -11.86
N PHE A 362 -35.90 -18.44 -12.63
CA PHE A 362 -36.85 -18.23 -13.72
C PHE A 362 -36.14 -18.36 -15.06
N PHE A 363 -36.81 -18.90 -16.06
CA PHE A 363 -36.26 -19.15 -17.39
C PHE A 363 -37.39 -19.29 -18.41
N THR A 364 -37.07 -19.24 -19.70
CA THR A 364 -38.01 -19.58 -20.77
C THR A 364 -37.81 -21.01 -21.24
N ALA A 365 -38.87 -21.72 -21.61
CA ALA A 365 -38.75 -23.06 -22.19
C ALA A 365 -40.01 -23.45 -22.99
N PHE A 366 -39.83 -24.38 -23.92
CA PHE A 366 -40.86 -24.97 -24.77
C PHE A 366 -41.14 -26.43 -24.40
N ASP A 367 -42.32 -26.74 -23.88
CA ASP A 367 -42.69 -28.10 -23.46
C ASP A 367 -43.31 -28.97 -24.58
N GLY A 368 -43.42 -28.44 -25.80
CA GLY A 368 -44.09 -29.13 -26.90
C GLY A 368 -45.60 -28.86 -27.01
N VAL A 369 -46.21 -28.18 -26.04
CA VAL A 369 -47.66 -27.96 -25.97
C VAL A 369 -48.03 -26.47 -25.90
N ASN A 370 -47.35 -25.69 -25.05
CA ASN A 370 -47.77 -24.34 -24.67
C ASN A 370 -46.96 -23.20 -25.32
N GLY A 371 -46.19 -23.47 -26.40
CA GLY A 371 -45.25 -22.47 -26.91
C GLY A 371 -44.07 -22.22 -25.95
N GLU A 372 -43.22 -21.25 -26.28
CA GLU A 372 -42.15 -20.78 -25.39
C GLU A 372 -42.74 -19.82 -24.37
N GLU A 373 -42.68 -20.21 -23.09
CA GLU A 373 -43.35 -19.52 -21.99
C GLU A 373 -42.40 -19.34 -20.80
N LEU A 374 -42.85 -18.65 -19.76
CA LEU A 374 -42.09 -18.44 -18.53
C LEU A 374 -42.20 -19.66 -17.61
N TRP A 375 -41.06 -20.23 -17.26
CA TRP A 375 -40.89 -21.34 -16.34
C TRP A 375 -40.15 -20.90 -15.07
N ARG A 376 -40.28 -21.73 -14.04
CA ARG A 376 -39.51 -21.60 -12.80
C ARG A 376 -38.97 -22.93 -12.34
N SER A 377 -37.90 -22.91 -11.54
CA SER A 377 -37.33 -24.08 -10.86
C SER A 377 -36.82 -23.73 -9.47
N ASP A 378 -36.96 -24.67 -8.54
CA ASP A 378 -36.29 -24.69 -7.24
C ASP A 378 -35.09 -25.66 -7.20
N GLY A 379 -34.68 -26.18 -8.37
CA GLY A 379 -33.65 -27.20 -8.49
C GLY A 379 -34.13 -28.64 -8.36
N THR A 380 -35.44 -28.88 -8.25
CA THR A 380 -36.03 -30.23 -8.27
C THR A 380 -36.92 -30.41 -9.50
N ALA A 381 -37.10 -31.66 -9.94
CA ALA A 381 -38.03 -31.97 -11.03
C ALA A 381 -39.46 -31.53 -10.72
N ALA A 382 -39.90 -31.70 -9.47
CA ALA A 382 -41.25 -31.35 -9.03
C ALA A 382 -41.48 -29.83 -8.95
N GLY A 383 -40.47 -29.06 -8.54
CA GLY A 383 -40.53 -27.60 -8.48
C GLY A 383 -40.22 -26.90 -9.81
N THR A 384 -39.83 -27.66 -10.84
CA THR A 384 -39.61 -27.15 -12.20
C THR A 384 -40.93 -27.17 -12.97
N VAL A 385 -41.60 -26.03 -13.10
CA VAL A 385 -42.97 -25.93 -13.63
C VAL A 385 -43.19 -24.67 -14.48
N LEU A 386 -44.11 -24.77 -15.44
CA LEU A 386 -44.66 -23.62 -16.17
C LEU A 386 -45.29 -22.64 -15.18
N VAL A 387 -44.93 -21.36 -15.26
CA VAL A 387 -45.48 -20.31 -14.38
C VAL A 387 -46.89 -19.94 -14.82
N ALA A 388 -47.08 -19.69 -16.11
CA ALA A 388 -48.38 -19.56 -16.78
C ALA A 388 -48.22 -19.74 -18.29
N ASP A 389 -49.27 -20.23 -18.94
CA ASP A 389 -49.46 -20.15 -20.40
C ASP A 389 -50.00 -18.74 -20.71
N THR A 390 -49.10 -17.77 -20.85
CA THR A 390 -49.44 -16.35 -20.96
C THR A 390 -50.13 -16.05 -22.29
N ARG A 391 -49.81 -16.83 -23.33
CA ARG A 391 -50.51 -16.81 -24.62
C ARG A 391 -51.16 -18.18 -24.89
N PRO A 392 -52.43 -18.36 -24.52
CA PRO A 392 -53.08 -19.66 -24.49
C PRO A 392 -52.88 -20.54 -25.75
N GLY A 393 -52.42 -21.77 -25.54
CA GLY A 393 -52.28 -22.80 -26.57
C GLY A 393 -50.86 -22.92 -27.13
N ALA A 394 -50.72 -23.40 -28.38
CA ALA A 394 -49.40 -23.72 -28.95
C ALA A 394 -48.56 -22.51 -29.42
N SER A 395 -49.00 -21.28 -29.11
CA SER A 395 -48.33 -20.06 -29.55
C SER A 395 -47.50 -19.50 -28.39
N SER A 396 -46.26 -19.10 -28.65
CA SER A 396 -45.40 -18.51 -27.62
C SER A 396 -45.84 -17.11 -27.20
N SER A 397 -45.70 -16.79 -25.91
CA SER A 397 -45.69 -15.42 -25.38
C SER A 397 -44.33 -14.72 -25.49
N ASP A 398 -43.29 -15.45 -25.92
CA ASP A 398 -41.92 -15.00 -26.13
C ASP A 398 -41.33 -14.17 -24.96
N PRO A 399 -41.34 -14.69 -23.70
CA PRO A 399 -40.82 -13.92 -22.58
C PRO A 399 -39.35 -13.56 -22.77
N SER A 400 -38.99 -12.30 -22.57
CA SER A 400 -37.62 -11.84 -22.81
C SER A 400 -37.20 -10.72 -21.86
N ASN A 401 -35.91 -10.40 -21.84
CA ASN A 401 -35.34 -9.34 -21.00
C ASN A 401 -35.62 -9.54 -19.49
N LEU A 402 -35.60 -10.78 -19.02
CA LEU A 402 -35.88 -11.11 -17.62
C LEU A 402 -34.92 -10.36 -16.68
N ARG A 403 -35.47 -9.60 -15.74
CA ARG A 403 -34.70 -8.80 -14.77
C ARG A 403 -35.32 -8.84 -13.40
N ALA A 404 -34.52 -9.26 -12.41
CA ALA A 404 -34.90 -9.21 -11.01
C ALA A 404 -34.76 -7.78 -10.45
N VAL A 405 -35.78 -7.31 -9.74
CA VAL A 405 -35.76 -6.09 -8.89
C VAL A 405 -36.41 -6.44 -7.56
N GLY A 406 -35.59 -6.63 -6.52
CA GLY A 406 -36.05 -7.17 -5.24
C GLY A 406 -36.65 -8.58 -5.39
N SER A 407 -37.89 -8.79 -4.93
CA SER A 407 -38.62 -10.06 -5.03
C SER A 407 -39.47 -10.22 -6.30
N THR A 408 -39.37 -9.26 -7.22
CA THR A 408 -40.18 -9.19 -8.43
C THR A 408 -39.30 -9.43 -9.66
N LEU A 409 -39.75 -10.33 -10.53
CA LEU A 409 -39.20 -10.49 -11.87
C LEU A 409 -39.98 -9.62 -12.84
N PHE A 410 -39.28 -8.80 -13.61
CA PHE A 410 -39.83 -8.06 -14.74
C PHE A 410 -39.37 -8.69 -16.05
N PHE A 411 -40.22 -8.68 -17.07
CA PHE A 411 -39.93 -9.22 -18.38
C PHE A 411 -40.88 -8.64 -19.44
N SER A 412 -40.49 -8.75 -20.72
CA SER A 412 -41.37 -8.47 -21.86
C SER A 412 -42.08 -9.74 -22.28
N ALA A 413 -43.38 -9.70 -22.59
CA ALA A 413 -44.15 -10.83 -23.11
C ALA A 413 -45.42 -10.39 -23.85
N ASP A 414 -45.92 -11.23 -24.77
CA ASP A 414 -47.14 -11.03 -25.55
C ASP A 414 -48.23 -12.05 -25.17
N ASN A 415 -49.42 -11.59 -24.79
CA ASN A 415 -50.58 -12.45 -24.50
C ASN A 415 -51.48 -12.70 -25.73
N GLY A 416 -51.10 -12.22 -26.90
CA GLY A 416 -51.88 -12.28 -28.14
C GLY A 416 -52.97 -11.20 -28.28
N VAL A 417 -53.09 -10.28 -27.32
CA VAL A 417 -54.09 -9.19 -27.30
C VAL A 417 -53.43 -7.81 -27.22
N ASN A 418 -52.40 -7.66 -26.38
CA ASN A 418 -51.73 -6.39 -26.10
C ASN A 418 -50.37 -6.23 -26.83
N GLY A 419 -49.95 -7.23 -27.60
CA GLY A 419 -48.58 -7.28 -28.11
C GLY A 419 -47.56 -7.44 -26.96
N ALA A 420 -46.27 -7.29 -27.29
CA ALA A 420 -45.20 -7.38 -26.30
C ALA A 420 -45.18 -6.16 -25.37
N GLU A 421 -45.49 -6.38 -24.09
CA GLU A 421 -45.62 -5.33 -23.08
C GLU A 421 -44.81 -5.65 -21.81
N LEU A 422 -44.80 -4.76 -20.81
CA LEU A 422 -44.08 -5.00 -19.55
C LEU A 422 -44.93 -5.88 -18.61
N TRP A 423 -44.41 -7.06 -18.30
CA TRP A 423 -44.99 -8.01 -17.36
C TRP A 423 -44.15 -8.12 -16.10
N ALA A 424 -44.82 -8.53 -15.02
CA ALA A 424 -44.15 -8.86 -13.78
C ALA A 424 -44.72 -10.13 -13.16
N VAL A 425 -43.86 -10.86 -12.45
CA VAL A 425 -44.26 -11.90 -11.51
C VAL A 425 -43.59 -11.66 -10.17
N SER A 426 -44.40 -11.58 -9.12
CA SER A 426 -43.90 -11.47 -7.75
C SER A 426 -43.76 -12.86 -7.15
N THR A 427 -42.54 -13.17 -6.70
CA THR A 427 -42.34 -14.32 -5.81
C THR A 427 -43.03 -14.00 -4.47
N PRO A 428 -43.73 -14.95 -3.82
CA PRO A 428 -44.14 -14.75 -2.44
C PRO A 428 -42.88 -14.40 -1.64
N ALA A 429 -42.99 -13.51 -0.66
CA ALA A 429 -41.97 -13.44 0.37
C ALA A 429 -41.72 -14.87 0.86
N ILE A 430 -40.55 -15.41 0.52
CA ILE A 430 -40.17 -16.76 0.91
C ILE A 430 -40.28 -16.86 2.44
N PRO A 431 -40.70 -18.02 2.99
CA PRO A 431 -40.80 -18.13 4.43
C PRO A 431 -39.45 -17.79 5.04
N THR A 432 -39.42 -16.83 5.94
CA THR A 432 -38.20 -16.50 6.68
C THR A 432 -38.31 -17.08 8.07
N LEU A 433 -37.25 -17.74 8.51
CA LEU A 433 -37.14 -18.33 9.84
C LEU A 433 -36.13 -17.55 10.66
N ALA A 434 -36.56 -17.13 11.83
CA ALA A 434 -35.70 -16.50 12.82
C ALA A 434 -35.87 -17.20 14.16
N ILE A 435 -34.77 -17.56 14.79
CA ILE A 435 -34.80 -18.08 16.17
C ILE A 435 -34.53 -16.93 17.15
N ALA A 436 -35.23 -16.93 18.28
CA ALA A 436 -35.00 -16.03 19.40
C ALA A 436 -35.06 -16.81 20.71
N ALA A 437 -34.18 -16.46 21.65
CA ALA A 437 -34.23 -16.96 23.02
C ALA A 437 -35.48 -16.41 23.74
N THR A 438 -36.26 -17.27 24.41
CA THR A 438 -37.43 -16.82 25.19
C THR A 438 -37.32 -17.13 26.68
N ASN A 439 -36.84 -18.32 27.05
CA ASN A 439 -36.47 -18.64 28.42
C ASN A 439 -35.14 -19.40 28.42
N ALA A 440 -34.10 -18.72 27.94
CA ALA A 440 -32.82 -19.35 27.63
C ALA A 440 -31.69 -18.99 28.63
N SER A 441 -32.00 -18.39 29.79
CA SER A 441 -31.01 -18.19 30.85
C SER A 441 -31.59 -18.52 32.22
N GLN A 442 -31.10 -19.59 32.83
CA GLN A 442 -31.60 -20.13 34.10
C GLN A 442 -30.47 -20.88 34.81
N THR A 443 -30.58 -21.10 36.13
CA THR A 443 -29.65 -22.02 36.80
C THR A 443 -29.97 -23.47 36.48
N GLU A 444 -29.01 -24.38 36.44
CA GLU A 444 -29.26 -25.80 36.15
C GLU A 444 -29.84 -26.59 37.34
N GLY A 445 -29.44 -26.23 38.57
CA GLY A 445 -29.89 -26.87 39.81
C GLY A 445 -29.16 -28.18 40.09
N ASN A 446 -29.14 -28.59 41.36
CA ASN A 446 -28.28 -29.69 41.80
C ASN A 446 -28.64 -31.12 41.30
N SER A 447 -29.79 -31.28 40.63
CA SER A 447 -30.30 -32.55 40.10
C SER A 447 -31.51 -32.36 39.19
N GLY A 448 -31.80 -33.34 38.34
CA GLY A 448 -32.97 -33.33 37.45
C GLY A 448 -32.67 -32.62 36.13
N SER A 449 -33.67 -32.03 35.47
CA SER A 449 -33.45 -31.23 34.27
C SER A 449 -34.34 -30.00 34.20
N LYS A 450 -33.87 -28.95 33.53
CA LYS A 450 -34.60 -27.70 33.31
C LYS A 450 -34.75 -27.39 31.84
N ALA A 451 -35.93 -26.89 31.49
CA ALA A 451 -36.30 -26.59 30.12
C ALA A 451 -35.87 -25.17 29.72
N PHE A 452 -34.94 -25.09 28.77
CA PHE A 452 -34.56 -23.87 28.07
C PHE A 452 -35.36 -23.76 26.79
N THR A 453 -36.07 -22.66 26.59
CA THR A 453 -36.97 -22.50 25.43
C THR A 453 -36.50 -21.43 24.47
N PHE A 454 -36.59 -21.76 23.18
CA PHE A 454 -36.29 -20.89 22.05
C PHE A 454 -37.47 -20.86 21.11
N THR A 455 -37.89 -19.67 20.71
CA THR A 455 -39.00 -19.51 19.78
C THR A 455 -38.44 -19.35 18.37
N VAL A 456 -38.82 -20.26 17.49
CA VAL A 456 -38.61 -20.13 16.05
C VAL A 456 -39.84 -19.44 15.48
N THR A 457 -39.61 -18.31 14.81
CA THR A 457 -40.65 -17.48 14.19
C THR A 457 -40.56 -17.63 12.68
N ARG A 458 -41.70 -17.87 12.05
CA ARG A 458 -41.87 -17.96 10.60
C ARG A 458 -42.63 -16.74 10.11
N SER A 459 -42.02 -15.99 9.18
CA SER A 459 -42.59 -14.81 8.53
C SER A 459 -42.65 -14.98 7.01
N GLY A 460 -43.32 -14.09 6.27
CA GLY A 460 -43.51 -14.24 4.83
C GLY A 460 -44.62 -15.25 4.48
N ASN A 461 -44.36 -16.17 3.55
CA ASN A 461 -45.36 -17.14 3.11
C ASN A 461 -45.59 -18.27 4.12
N THR A 462 -46.80 -18.34 4.70
CA THR A 462 -47.20 -19.32 5.72
C THR A 462 -48.15 -20.41 5.20
N THR A 463 -48.50 -20.42 3.91
CA THR A 463 -49.61 -21.26 3.39
C THR A 463 -49.31 -22.75 3.23
N GLY A 464 -48.04 -23.16 3.31
CA GLY A 464 -47.60 -24.57 3.27
C GLY A 464 -46.85 -24.99 4.54
N SER A 465 -46.56 -26.28 4.70
CA SER A 465 -45.69 -26.73 5.80
C SER A 465 -44.24 -26.28 5.60
N ASN A 466 -43.47 -26.16 6.67
CA ASN A 466 -42.06 -25.81 6.60
C ASN A 466 -41.30 -26.43 7.77
N ASN A 467 -40.21 -27.14 7.48
CA ASN A 467 -39.40 -27.76 8.52
C ASN A 467 -38.03 -27.08 8.58
N VAL A 468 -37.43 -27.07 9.76
CA VAL A 468 -36.06 -26.63 9.95
C VAL A 468 -35.39 -27.52 10.97
N ASN A 469 -34.17 -27.96 10.66
CA ASN A 469 -33.37 -28.69 11.62
C ASN A 469 -32.79 -27.71 12.62
N TRP A 470 -32.58 -28.17 13.83
CA TRP A 470 -31.84 -27.43 14.83
C TRP A 470 -30.85 -28.35 15.51
N ALA A 471 -29.70 -27.78 15.88
CA ALA A 471 -28.71 -28.44 16.70
C ALA A 471 -28.20 -27.45 17.74
N VAL A 472 -27.98 -27.94 18.95
CA VAL A 472 -27.17 -27.24 19.94
C VAL A 472 -25.72 -27.41 19.53
N ILE A 473 -25.00 -26.29 19.45
CA ILE A 473 -23.53 -26.28 19.43
C ILE A 473 -23.03 -25.60 20.70
N SER A 474 -21.87 -26.02 21.13
CA SER A 474 -21.12 -25.39 22.20
C SER A 474 -20.69 -23.97 21.74
N SER A 475 -20.84 -22.94 22.59
CA SER A 475 -20.56 -21.55 22.19
C SER A 475 -20.16 -20.66 23.37
N GLY A 476 -19.62 -19.46 23.10
CA GLY A 476 -19.16 -18.54 24.15
C GLY A 476 -17.79 -18.93 24.74
N SER A 477 -17.36 -18.20 25.77
CA SER A 477 -16.05 -18.40 26.40
C SER A 477 -15.98 -19.64 27.29
N ASN A 478 -17.13 -20.06 27.85
CA ASN A 478 -17.31 -21.31 28.59
C ASN A 478 -18.42 -22.09 27.89
N PRO A 479 -18.09 -22.98 26.96
CA PRO A 479 -19.09 -23.55 26.08
C PRO A 479 -19.67 -24.86 26.65
N ALA A 480 -20.99 -24.94 26.76
CA ALA A 480 -21.66 -26.14 27.23
C ALA A 480 -21.40 -27.33 26.28
N ASN A 481 -21.13 -28.49 26.85
CA ASN A 481 -20.77 -29.73 26.22
C ASN A 481 -21.90 -30.78 26.34
N ALA A 482 -21.61 -32.03 25.99
CA ALA A 482 -22.63 -33.09 25.93
C ALA A 482 -23.15 -33.54 27.30
N THR A 483 -22.37 -33.37 28.39
CA THR A 483 -22.74 -33.79 29.75
C THR A 483 -23.85 -32.94 30.35
N ASP A 484 -23.92 -31.68 29.94
CA ASP A 484 -24.81 -30.65 30.53
C ASP A 484 -26.24 -30.78 29.98
N PHE A 485 -26.46 -31.76 29.10
CA PHE A 485 -27.76 -32.04 28.51
C PHE A 485 -28.21 -33.47 28.81
N VAL A 486 -29.53 -33.62 28.93
CA VAL A 486 -30.15 -34.92 29.19
C VAL A 486 -29.78 -35.93 28.10
N GLY A 487 -29.16 -37.04 28.50
CA GLY A 487 -28.75 -38.13 27.61
C GLY A 487 -27.27 -38.10 27.19
N GLY A 488 -26.48 -37.13 27.66
CA GLY A 488 -25.03 -37.12 27.44
C GLY A 488 -24.64 -36.83 25.98
N VAL A 489 -25.49 -36.11 25.24
CA VAL A 489 -25.31 -35.75 23.83
C VAL A 489 -25.85 -34.34 23.59
N LEU A 490 -25.23 -33.57 22.68
CA LEU A 490 -25.75 -32.26 22.28
C LEU A 490 -27.14 -32.42 21.62
N PRO A 491 -28.19 -31.77 22.15
CA PRO A 491 -29.54 -31.94 21.63
C PRO A 491 -29.66 -31.43 20.19
N SER A 492 -30.40 -32.18 19.38
CA SER A 492 -30.77 -31.77 18.03
C SER A 492 -32.16 -32.29 17.69
N GLY A 493 -32.76 -31.73 16.64
CA GLY A 493 -34.05 -32.20 16.15
C GLY A 493 -34.54 -31.41 14.94
N THR A 494 -35.83 -31.56 14.67
CA THR A 494 -36.52 -30.85 13.58
C THR A 494 -37.75 -30.15 14.14
N VAL A 495 -37.92 -28.88 13.80
CA VAL A 495 -39.14 -28.13 14.03
C VAL A 495 -39.97 -28.16 12.74
N SER A 496 -41.25 -28.53 12.86
CA SER A 496 -42.17 -28.60 11.71
C SER A 496 -43.34 -27.63 11.91
N PHE A 497 -43.47 -26.64 11.02
CA PHE A 497 -44.60 -25.74 10.93
C PHE A 497 -45.66 -26.34 10.00
N ALA A 498 -46.89 -26.45 10.47
CA ALA A 498 -48.06 -26.71 9.63
C ALA A 498 -48.48 -25.44 8.86
N PRO A 499 -49.35 -25.55 7.83
CA PRO A 499 -49.93 -24.38 7.17
C PRO A 499 -50.55 -23.40 8.18
N GLY A 500 -50.17 -22.11 8.06
CA GLY A 500 -50.66 -21.02 8.90
C GLY A 500 -49.91 -20.82 10.23
N GLU A 501 -49.04 -21.74 10.64
CA GLU A 501 -48.28 -21.58 11.89
C GLU A 501 -47.12 -20.60 11.71
N THR A 502 -47.05 -19.61 12.61
CA THR A 502 -46.05 -18.53 12.57
C THR A 502 -45.01 -18.65 13.68
N SER A 503 -45.18 -19.54 14.66
CA SER A 503 -44.20 -19.76 15.72
C SER A 503 -44.19 -21.20 16.23
N LYS A 504 -43.00 -21.71 16.59
CA LYS A 504 -42.80 -22.96 17.30
C LYS A 504 -41.76 -22.78 18.41
N VAL A 505 -41.82 -23.65 19.42
CA VAL A 505 -40.88 -23.64 20.53
C VAL A 505 -39.96 -24.85 20.44
N ILE A 506 -38.65 -24.62 20.43
CA ILE A 506 -37.63 -25.62 20.70
C ILE A 506 -37.43 -25.65 22.21
N THR A 507 -37.43 -26.84 22.80
CA THR A 507 -37.10 -27.06 24.20
C THR A 507 -35.80 -27.85 24.29
N VAL A 508 -34.80 -27.26 24.92
CA VAL A 508 -33.52 -27.88 25.24
C VAL A 508 -33.53 -28.18 26.73
N ASN A 509 -33.40 -29.45 27.11
CA ASN A 509 -33.39 -29.83 28.53
C ASN A 509 -31.93 -29.92 29.01
N VAL A 510 -31.56 -28.97 29.87
CA VAL A 510 -30.27 -28.92 30.55
C VAL A 510 -30.35 -29.83 31.77
N LEU A 511 -29.35 -30.69 31.95
CA LEU A 511 -29.22 -31.60 33.09
C LEU A 511 -28.62 -30.82 34.26
N GLY A 512 -29.24 -30.91 35.43
CA GLY A 512 -28.67 -30.35 36.64
C GLY A 512 -27.79 -31.35 37.37
N ASP A 513 -26.65 -30.92 37.88
CA ASP A 513 -25.76 -31.75 38.71
C ASP A 513 -25.05 -30.95 39.80
N THR A 514 -23.94 -31.44 40.36
CA THR A 514 -23.26 -30.79 41.50
C THR A 514 -21.82 -30.40 41.21
N THR A 515 -21.39 -30.62 39.96
CA THR A 515 -20.10 -30.22 39.43
C THR A 515 -20.14 -28.72 39.29
N PHE A 516 -19.05 -28.06 39.66
CA PHE A 516 -18.97 -26.66 39.32
C PHE A 516 -18.52 -26.51 37.88
N GLU A 517 -19.34 -25.81 37.13
CA GLU A 517 -19.00 -25.24 35.84
C GLU A 517 -19.12 -23.70 35.91
N PRO A 518 -18.36 -22.92 35.13
CA PRO A 518 -18.67 -21.50 34.98
C PRO A 518 -20.06 -21.31 34.37
N ASN A 519 -20.60 -20.08 34.34
CA ASN A 519 -21.80 -19.88 33.50
C ASN A 519 -21.47 -20.25 32.05
N GLU A 520 -22.18 -21.24 31.52
CA GLU A 520 -21.90 -21.81 30.22
C GLU A 520 -22.85 -21.28 29.15
N ASN A 521 -22.36 -21.20 27.92
CA ASN A 521 -23.16 -20.81 26.77
C ASN A 521 -23.29 -21.96 25.78
N PHE A 522 -24.47 -22.03 25.16
CA PHE A 522 -24.68 -22.86 24.00
C PHE A 522 -25.49 -22.08 22.98
N THR A 523 -25.31 -22.41 21.71
CA THR A 523 -26.05 -21.77 20.62
C THR A 523 -26.92 -22.82 19.96
N VAL A 524 -28.22 -22.55 19.89
CA VAL A 524 -29.13 -23.30 19.02
C VAL A 524 -29.01 -22.73 17.62
N ILE A 525 -28.55 -23.55 16.68
CA ILE A 525 -28.42 -23.19 15.27
C ILE A 525 -29.53 -23.84 14.46
N LEU A 526 -30.24 -23.04 13.68
CA LEU A 526 -31.13 -23.51 12.64
C LEU A 526 -30.35 -23.89 11.38
N SER A 527 -30.68 -25.01 10.77
CA SER A 527 -30.08 -25.49 9.51
C SER A 527 -31.08 -26.23 8.65
N ASN A 528 -30.71 -26.46 7.39
CA ASN A 528 -31.49 -27.27 6.43
C ASN A 528 -32.98 -26.94 6.40
N PRO A 529 -33.37 -25.66 6.22
CA PRO A 529 -34.77 -25.30 6.09
C PRO A 529 -35.35 -25.97 4.83
N THR A 530 -36.51 -26.60 4.94
CA THR A 530 -37.19 -27.22 3.80
C THR A 530 -38.02 -26.19 3.04
N ASN A 531 -38.55 -26.58 1.87
CA ASN A 531 -39.51 -25.77 1.09
C ASN A 531 -39.05 -24.34 0.77
N GLY A 532 -37.74 -24.14 0.57
CA GLY A 532 -37.15 -22.88 0.12
C GLY A 532 -37.18 -21.73 1.14
N ALA A 533 -37.37 -22.03 2.43
CA ALA A 533 -37.34 -21.00 3.46
C ALA A 533 -35.91 -20.49 3.71
N ASN A 534 -35.78 -19.18 3.92
CA ASN A 534 -34.51 -18.55 4.27
C ASN A 534 -34.41 -18.39 5.78
N ILE A 535 -33.23 -18.65 6.33
CA ILE A 535 -32.96 -18.36 7.74
C ILE A 535 -32.43 -16.93 7.82
N THR A 536 -33.20 -16.03 8.40
CA THR A 536 -32.83 -14.60 8.57
C THR A 536 -32.11 -14.36 9.90
N THR A 537 -32.35 -15.21 10.89
CA THR A 537 -31.58 -15.26 12.14
C THR A 537 -31.34 -16.72 12.46
N ALA A 538 -30.10 -17.17 12.26
CA ALA A 538 -29.75 -18.59 12.31
C ALA A 538 -29.47 -19.10 13.71
N THR A 539 -29.20 -18.21 14.66
CA THR A 539 -28.64 -18.59 15.95
C THR A 539 -29.35 -17.86 17.09
N ALA A 540 -29.55 -18.57 18.21
CA ALA A 540 -29.93 -17.98 19.48
C ALA A 540 -29.15 -18.65 20.60
N THR A 541 -28.68 -17.85 21.56
CA THR A 541 -27.81 -18.31 22.64
C THR A 541 -28.61 -18.61 23.90
N GLY A 542 -28.33 -19.76 24.51
CA GLY A 542 -28.70 -20.09 25.89
C GLY A 542 -27.52 -19.85 26.84
N THR A 543 -27.82 -19.55 28.10
CA THR A 543 -26.85 -19.37 29.19
C THR A 543 -27.26 -20.24 30.38
N ILE A 544 -26.51 -21.31 30.62
CA ILE A 544 -26.64 -22.14 31.82
C ILE A 544 -25.93 -21.38 32.94
N ASN A 545 -26.68 -20.93 33.95
CA ASN A 545 -26.08 -20.23 35.08
C ASN A 545 -25.70 -21.27 36.14
N ASN A 546 -24.43 -21.41 36.47
CA ASN A 546 -24.02 -22.36 37.49
C ASN A 546 -24.56 -21.93 38.86
N ASP A 547 -25.18 -22.87 39.58
CA ASP A 547 -25.54 -22.73 40.99
C ASP A 547 -24.74 -23.63 41.94
N ASP A 548 -23.70 -24.31 41.43
CA ASP A 548 -22.80 -25.14 42.21
C ASP A 548 -21.58 -24.41 42.76
N VAL A 549 -20.91 -25.04 43.71
CA VAL A 549 -19.78 -24.45 44.42
C VAL A 549 -18.48 -24.70 43.66
N ALA A 550 -17.93 -23.62 43.12
CA ALA A 550 -16.62 -23.55 42.49
C ALA A 550 -15.54 -24.40 43.16
N ILE A 551 -14.87 -25.23 42.35
CA ILE A 551 -13.54 -25.76 42.66
C ILE A 551 -12.49 -24.87 41.96
N PRO A 552 -11.39 -24.48 42.61
CA PRO A 552 -10.40 -23.61 41.97
C PRO A 552 -9.69 -24.33 40.80
N ILE A 553 -9.75 -23.78 39.58
CA ILE A 553 -9.02 -24.29 38.41
C ILE A 553 -7.80 -23.41 38.13
N LEU A 554 -6.64 -24.04 37.92
CA LEU A 554 -5.38 -23.35 37.64
C LEU A 554 -4.93 -23.59 36.19
N THR A 555 -4.84 -22.53 35.39
CA THR A 555 -4.29 -22.55 34.02
C THR A 555 -3.06 -21.67 33.92
N ILE A 556 -2.25 -21.84 32.88
CA ILE A 556 -1.05 -21.03 32.63
C ILE A 556 -1.01 -20.53 31.18
N ALA A 557 -0.62 -19.28 30.99
CA ALA A 557 -0.35 -18.72 29.67
C ALA A 557 0.97 -17.93 29.68
N ALA A 558 1.74 -18.02 28.60
CA ALA A 558 2.89 -17.16 28.40
C ALA A 558 2.40 -15.73 28.17
N THR A 559 2.83 -14.79 29.01
CA THR A 559 2.54 -13.37 28.81
C THR A 559 3.40 -12.81 27.68
N ASN A 560 4.62 -13.33 27.53
CA ASN A 560 5.54 -13.04 26.44
C ASN A 560 5.95 -14.38 25.80
N ALA A 561 5.35 -14.72 24.66
CA ALA A 561 5.56 -16.01 24.01
C ALA A 561 6.93 -16.14 23.31
N SER A 562 7.62 -15.02 23.08
CA SER A 562 8.96 -15.00 22.50
C SER A 562 9.68 -13.73 22.94
N GLN A 563 10.94 -13.85 23.34
CA GLN A 563 11.84 -12.72 23.58
C GLN A 563 13.28 -13.12 23.24
N THR A 564 14.05 -12.13 22.83
CA THR A 564 15.52 -12.18 22.80
C THR A 564 16.09 -12.47 24.19
N GLU A 565 17.18 -13.23 24.32
CA GLU A 565 17.77 -13.62 25.61
C GLU A 565 18.65 -12.56 26.27
N GLY A 566 19.20 -11.66 25.46
CA GLY A 566 20.12 -10.62 25.92
C GLY A 566 21.56 -11.09 25.84
N ASN A 567 22.47 -10.17 25.52
CA ASN A 567 23.89 -10.49 25.47
C ASN A 567 24.57 -10.70 26.85
N SER A 568 23.86 -10.38 27.94
CA SER A 568 24.35 -10.52 29.32
C SER A 568 23.22 -10.38 30.35
N GLY A 569 23.47 -10.81 31.58
CA GLY A 569 22.50 -10.68 32.68
C GLY A 569 21.39 -11.71 32.54
N SER A 570 20.15 -11.35 32.88
CA SER A 570 19.01 -12.25 32.70
C SER A 570 17.76 -11.50 32.27
N LYS A 571 17.00 -12.06 31.33
CA LYS A 571 15.70 -11.53 30.91
C LYS A 571 14.55 -12.35 31.50
N ALA A 572 13.53 -11.64 31.96
CA ALA A 572 12.36 -12.22 32.59
C ALA A 572 11.33 -12.65 31.55
N PHE A 573 11.11 -13.96 31.45
CA PHE A 573 9.94 -14.54 30.82
C PHE A 573 8.85 -14.72 31.86
N THR A 574 7.74 -14.02 31.67
CA THR A 574 6.61 -14.07 32.61
C THR A 574 5.49 -14.94 32.07
N PHE A 575 4.97 -15.78 32.96
CA PHE A 575 3.82 -16.65 32.70
C PHE A 575 2.75 -16.33 33.73
N THR A 576 1.56 -16.02 33.26
CA THR A 576 0.43 -15.76 34.14
C THR A 576 -0.24 -17.09 34.46
N VAL A 577 -0.25 -17.44 35.74
CA VAL A 577 -1.07 -18.52 36.30
C VAL A 577 -2.39 -17.91 36.73
N THR A 578 -3.47 -18.34 36.09
CA THR A 578 -4.82 -17.85 36.40
C THR A 578 -5.51 -18.87 37.28
N ARG A 579 -6.03 -18.41 38.42
CA ARG A 579 -6.94 -19.14 39.29
C ARG A 579 -8.36 -18.70 38.97
N ALA A 580 -9.06 -19.53 38.22
CA ALA A 580 -10.46 -19.34 37.91
C ALA A 580 -11.36 -19.83 39.05
N ASP A 581 -12.60 -19.37 39.02
CA ASP A 581 -13.71 -19.88 39.83
C ASP A 581 -13.59 -19.56 41.33
N ASN A 582 -13.28 -20.54 42.18
CA ASN A 582 -13.32 -20.35 43.64
C ASN A 582 -12.04 -19.70 44.15
N THR A 583 -12.14 -18.45 44.58
CA THR A 583 -11.03 -17.73 45.23
C THR A 583 -11.13 -17.72 46.76
N THR A 584 -12.16 -18.30 47.38
CA THR A 584 -12.47 -18.10 48.81
C THR A 584 -11.52 -18.82 49.78
N GLY A 585 -10.75 -19.82 49.32
CA GLY A 585 -9.72 -20.54 50.08
C GLY A 585 -8.29 -20.28 49.59
N SER A 586 -7.29 -20.94 50.19
CA SER A 586 -5.89 -20.91 49.72
C SER A 586 -5.53 -22.16 48.90
N ASN A 587 -4.80 -22.02 47.79
CA ASN A 587 -4.35 -23.13 46.95
C ASN A 587 -2.89 -22.98 46.56
N ASN A 588 -2.17 -24.09 46.44
CA ASN A 588 -0.80 -24.12 45.92
C ASN A 588 -0.76 -24.94 44.63
N VAL A 589 0.16 -24.62 43.72
CA VAL A 589 0.48 -25.42 42.53
C VAL A 589 1.99 -25.39 42.27
N ASN A 590 2.56 -26.53 41.95
CA ASN A 590 3.97 -26.64 41.58
C ASN A 590 4.13 -26.32 40.09
N TRP A 591 5.29 -25.82 39.70
CA TRP A 591 5.64 -25.59 38.30
C TRP A 591 7.09 -26.00 38.03
N ALA A 592 7.37 -26.42 36.80
CA ALA A 592 8.71 -26.75 36.35
C ALA A 592 8.90 -26.40 34.87
N VAL A 593 10.11 -25.98 34.51
CA VAL A 593 10.56 -25.70 33.15
C VAL A 593 11.17 -26.95 32.53
N THR A 594 10.86 -27.19 31.26
CA THR A 594 11.50 -28.21 30.41
C THR A 594 11.76 -27.65 29.02
N GLY A 595 12.93 -27.91 28.43
CA GLY A 595 13.19 -27.60 27.01
C GLY A 595 12.27 -28.38 26.07
N THR A 596 11.84 -27.76 24.97
CA THR A 596 10.94 -28.36 23.98
C THR A 596 11.31 -27.97 22.54
N GLY A 597 10.76 -28.67 21.55
CA GLY A 597 11.01 -28.37 20.13
C GLY A 597 12.31 -28.94 19.55
N THR A 598 12.73 -28.40 18.41
CA THR A 598 13.93 -28.85 17.66
C THR A 598 15.25 -28.39 18.30
N PHE A 599 15.21 -27.23 18.96
CA PHE A 599 16.30 -26.65 19.73
C PHE A 599 15.75 -26.40 21.15
N PRO A 600 15.83 -27.40 22.04
CA PRO A 600 15.26 -27.29 23.38
C PRO A 600 16.23 -26.57 24.33
N ALA A 601 15.73 -25.57 25.05
CA ALA A 601 16.51 -24.91 26.10
C ALA A 601 16.91 -25.93 27.19
N ASN A 602 18.17 -25.91 27.58
CA ASN A 602 18.81 -26.73 28.58
C ASN A 602 19.02 -25.95 29.90
N ALA A 603 19.91 -26.42 30.78
CA ALA A 603 20.11 -25.82 32.10
C ALA A 603 21.04 -24.58 32.08
N ALA A 604 21.89 -24.45 31.06
CA ALA A 604 22.84 -23.35 30.92
C ALA A 604 22.13 -22.01 30.65
N ASP A 605 21.04 -22.05 29.87
CA ASP A 605 20.27 -20.88 29.42
C ASP A 605 19.38 -20.29 30.54
N PHE A 606 19.46 -20.80 31.77
CA PHE A 606 18.74 -20.27 32.93
C PHE A 606 19.67 -19.90 34.08
N VAL A 607 19.28 -18.86 34.82
CA VAL A 607 20.05 -18.37 35.97
C VAL A 607 20.28 -19.48 37.00
N GLY A 608 21.54 -19.72 37.33
CA GLY A 608 21.96 -20.74 38.29
C GLY A 608 22.30 -22.10 37.68
N GLY A 609 22.26 -22.25 36.36
CA GLY A 609 22.69 -23.46 35.66
C GLY A 609 21.77 -24.66 35.89
N VAL A 610 20.49 -24.42 36.17
CA VAL A 610 19.47 -25.43 36.47
C VAL A 610 18.13 -25.03 35.86
N LEU A 611 17.34 -26.01 35.38
CA LEU A 611 15.98 -25.76 34.90
C LEU A 611 15.09 -25.24 36.04
N PRO A 612 14.48 -24.04 35.92
CA PRO A 612 13.72 -23.44 37.01
C PRO A 612 12.46 -24.24 37.38
N SER A 613 12.14 -24.28 38.68
CA SER A 613 10.92 -24.85 39.21
C SER A 613 10.53 -24.17 40.53
N GLY A 614 9.29 -24.34 40.96
CA GLY A 614 8.84 -23.76 42.22
C GLY A 614 7.38 -24.06 42.54
N THR A 615 6.84 -23.32 43.51
CA THR A 615 5.43 -23.40 43.93
C THR A 615 4.83 -22.00 43.90
N VAL A 616 3.66 -21.88 43.29
CA VAL A 616 2.81 -20.69 43.35
C VAL A 616 1.75 -20.91 44.42
N SER A 617 1.56 -19.92 45.30
CA SER A 617 0.57 -19.95 46.38
C SER A 617 -0.44 -18.82 46.20
N PHE A 618 -1.72 -19.16 46.17
CA PHE A 618 -2.84 -18.22 46.15
C PHE A 618 -3.43 -18.09 47.55
N ALA A 619 -3.53 -16.86 48.06
CA ALA A 619 -4.32 -16.53 49.25
C ALA A 619 -5.82 -16.41 48.91
N PRO A 620 -6.72 -16.38 49.91
CA PRO A 620 -8.12 -16.07 49.69
C PRO A 620 -8.30 -14.74 48.95
N GLY A 621 -9.09 -14.75 47.87
CA GLY A 621 -9.39 -13.60 47.02
C GLY A 621 -8.42 -13.37 45.85
N GLU A 622 -7.28 -14.07 45.78
CA GLU A 622 -6.32 -13.93 44.68
C GLU A 622 -6.74 -14.78 43.47
N SER A 623 -6.84 -14.17 42.29
CA SER A 623 -7.26 -14.82 41.04
C SER A 623 -6.13 -14.99 40.00
N SER A 624 -4.96 -14.39 40.21
CA SER A 624 -3.81 -14.60 39.34
C SER A 624 -2.49 -14.45 40.10
N LYS A 625 -1.46 -15.13 39.59
CA LYS A 625 -0.07 -15.03 40.02
C LYS A 625 0.84 -15.08 38.80
N VAL A 626 2.01 -14.48 38.91
CA VAL A 626 3.02 -14.50 37.85
C VAL A 626 4.14 -15.45 38.24
N ILE A 627 4.47 -16.38 37.36
CA ILE A 627 5.74 -17.10 37.37
C ILE A 627 6.72 -16.28 36.55
N THR A 628 7.90 -16.02 37.11
CA THR A 628 9.01 -15.39 36.40
C THR A 628 10.11 -16.42 36.21
N VAL A 629 10.39 -16.75 34.96
CA VAL A 629 11.53 -17.58 34.54
C VAL A 629 12.59 -16.62 34.01
N ASN A 630 13.75 -16.57 34.67
CA ASN A 630 14.85 -15.72 34.24
C ASN A 630 15.77 -16.54 33.32
N VAL A 631 15.73 -16.23 32.03
CA VAL A 631 16.65 -16.75 31.02
C VAL A 631 17.96 -15.99 31.16
N LEU A 632 19.07 -16.70 31.21
CA LEU A 632 20.41 -16.12 31.27
C LEU A 632 20.76 -15.62 29.88
N GLY A 633 21.16 -14.37 29.77
CA GLY A 633 21.66 -13.84 28.51
C GLY A 633 23.15 -14.13 28.36
N ASP A 634 23.58 -14.51 27.17
CA ASP A 634 24.99 -14.69 26.82
C ASP A 634 25.30 -14.22 25.39
N THR A 635 26.53 -14.45 24.92
CA THR A 635 27.01 -13.95 23.62
C THR A 635 27.27 -15.07 22.60
N THR A 636 26.73 -16.26 22.86
CA THR A 636 26.94 -17.46 22.06
C THR A 636 25.89 -17.49 20.97
N ILE A 637 26.33 -17.58 19.70
CA ILE A 637 25.38 -17.80 18.61
C ILE A 637 24.77 -19.19 18.73
N GLU A 638 23.46 -19.21 18.88
CA GLU A 638 22.65 -20.40 19.06
C GLU A 638 21.39 -20.33 18.18
N PRO A 639 20.80 -21.46 17.75
CA PRO A 639 19.48 -21.42 17.13
C PRO A 639 18.42 -21.00 18.16
N ASN A 640 17.37 -20.26 17.75
CA ASN A 640 16.24 -19.96 18.63
C ASN A 640 15.72 -21.21 19.37
N GLU A 641 15.76 -21.16 20.68
CA GLU A 641 15.43 -22.28 21.55
C GLU A 641 14.01 -22.18 22.11
N ASN A 642 13.41 -23.30 22.53
CA ASN A 642 12.09 -23.28 23.17
C ASN A 642 12.11 -23.99 24.53
N PHE A 643 11.29 -23.48 25.45
CA PHE A 643 11.00 -24.13 26.71
C PHE A 643 9.52 -24.04 27.06
N THR A 644 9.07 -24.99 27.86
CA THR A 644 7.68 -25.10 28.32
C THR A 644 7.65 -25.08 29.85
N VAL A 645 6.80 -24.23 30.41
CA VAL A 645 6.46 -24.21 31.84
C VAL A 645 5.23 -25.10 32.05
N THR A 646 5.35 -26.09 32.91
CA THR A 646 4.29 -27.08 33.20
C THR A 646 3.83 -26.95 34.65
N LEU A 647 2.51 -26.80 34.87
CA LEU A 647 1.91 -26.86 36.20
C LEU A 647 1.71 -28.32 36.67
N SER A 648 1.84 -28.58 37.97
CA SER A 648 1.66 -29.90 38.58
C SER A 648 1.19 -29.81 40.04
N ASN A 649 0.63 -30.90 40.56
CA ASN A 649 0.33 -31.09 41.99
C ASN A 649 -0.47 -29.95 42.66
N PRO A 650 -1.65 -29.54 42.15
CA PRO A 650 -2.48 -28.56 42.82
C PRO A 650 -2.99 -29.08 44.19
N THR A 651 -3.15 -28.21 45.18
CA THR A 651 -3.59 -28.59 46.55
C THR A 651 -4.99 -28.05 46.90
N ASN A 652 -5.56 -28.52 48.02
CA ASN A 652 -6.80 -28.03 48.63
C ASN A 652 -8.01 -28.05 47.67
N GLY A 653 -8.14 -29.15 46.92
CA GLY A 653 -9.26 -29.38 46.00
C GLY A 653 -9.17 -28.64 44.67
N ALA A 654 -8.08 -27.91 44.40
CA ALA A 654 -7.84 -27.30 43.10
C ALA A 654 -7.44 -28.35 42.04
N THR A 655 -7.79 -28.09 40.78
CA THR A 655 -7.42 -28.93 39.63
C THR A 655 -6.64 -28.11 38.59
N LEU A 656 -5.93 -28.77 37.67
CA LEU A 656 -5.26 -28.12 36.56
C LEU A 656 -6.22 -28.04 35.37
N GLY A 657 -6.34 -26.85 34.76
CA GLY A 657 -7.13 -26.65 33.55
C GLY A 657 -6.32 -26.81 32.26
N THR A 658 -6.95 -26.55 31.12
CA THR A 658 -6.29 -26.57 29.80
C THR A 658 -6.20 -25.13 29.26
N PRO A 659 -5.00 -24.59 28.98
CA PRO A 659 -3.71 -25.26 29.03
C PRO A 659 -3.10 -25.30 30.45
N SER A 660 -2.51 -26.45 30.80
CA SER A 660 -1.67 -26.65 32.00
C SER A 660 -0.17 -26.46 31.71
N THR A 661 0.16 -26.16 30.45
CA THR A 661 1.50 -25.91 29.95
C THR A 661 1.51 -24.63 29.12
N ALA A 662 2.61 -23.88 29.15
CA ALA A 662 2.81 -22.72 28.30
C ALA A 662 4.24 -22.73 27.73
N THR A 663 4.36 -22.57 26.41
CA THR A 663 5.65 -22.56 25.70
C THR A 663 6.09 -21.12 25.44
N ALA A 664 7.39 -20.87 25.56
CA ALA A 664 8.05 -19.65 25.14
C ALA A 664 9.29 -19.96 24.30
N THR A 665 9.62 -19.04 23.40
CA THR A 665 10.82 -19.08 22.55
C THR A 665 11.85 -18.08 23.04
N ILE A 666 13.06 -18.58 23.28
CA ILE A 666 14.28 -17.79 23.46
C ILE A 666 14.80 -17.50 22.05
N VAL A 667 14.88 -16.22 21.69
CA VAL A 667 15.38 -15.80 20.38
C VAL A 667 16.84 -15.43 20.55
N ASP A 668 17.72 -16.05 19.76
CA ASP A 668 19.12 -15.63 19.73
C ASP A 668 19.22 -14.30 18.95
N GLU A 669 19.86 -13.31 19.55
CA GLU A 669 20.12 -12.00 18.96
C GLU A 669 21.61 -11.75 18.68
N ASP A 670 22.44 -12.77 18.87
CA ASP A 670 23.87 -12.66 18.72
C ASP A 670 24.29 -12.69 17.26
N SER A 671 25.21 -11.79 16.95
CA SER A 671 25.83 -11.72 15.64
C SER A 671 27.31 -11.44 15.83
N VAL A 672 28.13 -12.36 15.33
CA VAL A 672 29.59 -12.24 15.41
C VAL A 672 30.14 -11.60 14.14
N PRO A 673 31.16 -10.74 14.27
CA PRO A 673 32.00 -10.33 13.17
C PRO A 673 32.54 -11.52 12.37
N PHE A 674 32.53 -11.41 11.04
CA PHE A 674 33.20 -12.34 10.17
C PHE A 674 34.04 -11.61 9.11
N LEU A 675 35.15 -12.23 8.70
CA LEU A 675 35.99 -11.77 7.61
C LEU A 675 35.24 -11.98 6.28
N VAL A 676 34.99 -10.90 5.53
CA VAL A 676 34.26 -10.97 4.26
C VAL A 676 35.13 -11.65 3.20
N LYS A 677 36.38 -11.22 3.09
CA LYS A 677 37.40 -11.75 2.19
C LYS A 677 38.78 -11.32 2.65
N ASP A 678 39.73 -12.24 2.61
CA ASP A 678 41.17 -11.95 2.62
C ASP A 678 41.56 -11.46 1.23
N ILE A 679 41.65 -10.13 1.05
CA ILE A 679 41.92 -9.51 -0.26
C ILE A 679 43.43 -9.55 -0.53
N TYR A 680 44.28 -9.42 0.49
CA TYR A 680 45.72 -9.55 0.37
C TYR A 680 46.26 -10.66 1.31
N PRO A 681 46.51 -11.87 0.77
CA PRO A 681 46.93 -12.99 1.61
C PRO A 681 48.23 -12.73 2.37
N GLY A 682 48.18 -12.82 3.70
CA GLY A 682 49.31 -12.69 4.62
C GLY A 682 49.08 -11.65 5.72
N SER A 683 50.15 -11.22 6.39
CA SER A 683 50.06 -10.25 7.49
C SER A 683 50.10 -8.77 7.03
N PHE A 684 50.16 -8.52 5.73
CA PHE A 684 50.09 -7.18 5.15
C PHE A 684 48.63 -6.94 4.74
N GLY A 685 47.94 -6.00 5.39
CA GLY A 685 46.55 -5.71 5.05
C GLY A 685 46.41 -4.89 3.75
N PRO A 686 45.31 -5.04 3.00
CA PRO A 686 44.94 -4.23 1.84
C PRO A 686 44.38 -2.86 2.20
N TYR A 687 44.27 -2.57 3.51
CA TYR A 687 43.76 -1.33 4.11
C TYR A 687 42.45 -0.82 3.49
N PRO A 688 41.33 -1.57 3.57
CA PRO A 688 40.11 -1.13 2.93
C PRO A 688 39.63 0.23 3.48
N GLY A 689 39.33 1.15 2.57
CA GLY A 689 39.01 2.55 2.88
C GLY A 689 37.76 3.05 2.17
N ASN A 690 37.29 4.23 2.55
CA ASN A 690 36.19 4.93 1.86
C ASN A 690 34.91 4.09 1.69
N LEU A 691 34.50 3.34 2.73
CA LEU A 691 33.32 2.48 2.67
C LEU A 691 32.04 3.30 2.39
N THR A 692 31.50 3.13 1.18
CA THR A 692 30.35 3.87 0.65
C THR A 692 29.27 2.91 0.15
N ALA A 693 28.07 3.05 0.70
CA ALA A 693 26.91 2.27 0.29
C ALA A 693 26.30 2.83 -1.00
N ARG A 694 26.03 1.96 -1.99
CA ARG A 694 25.19 2.26 -3.16
C ARG A 694 24.14 1.16 -3.32
N GLY A 695 22.90 1.45 -2.94
CA GLY A 695 21.87 0.42 -2.82
C GLY A 695 22.28 -0.65 -1.80
N ASN A 696 22.23 -1.93 -2.21
CA ASN A 696 22.65 -3.07 -1.38
C ASN A 696 24.10 -3.51 -1.63
N THR A 697 24.91 -2.69 -2.31
CA THR A 697 26.31 -3.00 -2.60
C THR A 697 27.22 -2.02 -1.88
N LEU A 698 28.23 -2.54 -1.19
CA LEU A 698 29.31 -1.75 -0.63
C LEU A 698 30.32 -1.44 -1.74
N PHE A 699 30.75 -0.19 -1.84
CA PHE A 699 31.92 0.24 -2.60
C PHE A 699 32.99 0.73 -1.64
N PHE A 700 34.25 0.42 -1.93
CA PHE A 700 35.39 0.77 -1.08
C PHE A 700 36.68 0.79 -1.90
N THR A 701 37.75 1.29 -1.31
CA THR A 701 39.09 1.25 -1.91
C THR A 701 39.91 0.17 -1.22
N ALA A 702 40.70 -0.59 -1.97
CA ALA A 702 41.57 -1.59 -1.38
C ALA A 702 42.77 -1.88 -2.29
N TYR A 703 43.90 -2.16 -1.67
CA TYR A 703 45.13 -2.56 -2.34
C TYR A 703 45.17 -4.07 -2.61
N ASP A 704 45.51 -4.48 -3.82
CA ASP A 704 45.92 -5.86 -4.11
C ASP A 704 47.32 -5.91 -4.76
N SER A 705 47.98 -7.07 -4.70
CA SER A 705 49.34 -7.25 -5.23
C SER A 705 49.45 -7.14 -6.77
N VAL A 706 48.33 -7.12 -7.48
CA VAL A 706 48.25 -7.22 -8.94
C VAL A 706 47.96 -5.85 -9.57
N ASN A 707 47.04 -5.08 -8.98
CA ASN A 707 46.48 -3.85 -9.54
C ASN A 707 46.75 -2.61 -8.65
N GLY A 708 47.37 -2.77 -7.48
CA GLY A 708 47.55 -1.67 -6.53
C GLY A 708 46.24 -1.27 -5.83
N GLU A 709 46.14 -0.02 -5.35
CA GLU A 709 44.91 0.50 -4.70
C GLU A 709 43.87 0.93 -5.75
N GLU A 710 42.77 0.19 -5.82
CA GLU A 710 41.72 0.35 -6.84
C GLU A 710 40.32 0.43 -6.21
N LEU A 711 39.30 0.63 -7.05
CA LEU A 711 37.89 0.63 -6.62
C LEU A 711 37.37 -0.81 -6.52
N TRP A 712 36.84 -1.17 -5.36
CA TRP A 712 36.26 -2.47 -5.07
C TRP A 712 34.77 -2.38 -4.77
N ARG A 713 34.09 -3.52 -4.93
CA ARG A 713 32.71 -3.72 -4.48
C ARG A 713 32.55 -5.01 -3.69
N SER A 714 31.57 -5.06 -2.79
CA SER A 714 31.18 -6.26 -2.05
C SER A 714 29.65 -6.34 -1.87
N ASP A 715 29.13 -7.57 -1.91
CA ASP A 715 27.76 -7.93 -1.51
C ASP A 715 27.72 -8.60 -0.12
N GLY A 716 28.84 -8.65 0.59
CA GLY A 716 28.96 -9.33 1.89
C GLY A 716 29.48 -10.76 1.80
N THR A 717 29.71 -11.27 0.60
CA THR A 717 30.31 -12.59 0.39
C THR A 717 31.73 -12.47 -0.16
N ALA A 718 32.56 -13.48 0.10
CA ALA A 718 33.90 -13.57 -0.49
C ALA A 718 33.84 -13.58 -2.03
N ALA A 719 32.82 -14.23 -2.63
CA ALA A 719 32.65 -14.33 -4.07
C ALA A 719 32.23 -13.00 -4.72
N GLY A 720 31.34 -12.24 -4.08
CA GLY A 720 30.90 -10.94 -4.55
C GLY A 720 31.85 -9.79 -4.23
N THR A 721 32.94 -10.05 -3.49
CA THR A 721 33.97 -9.07 -3.16
C THR A 721 35.07 -9.04 -4.23
N VAL A 722 35.00 -8.06 -5.13
CA VAL A 722 35.85 -7.97 -6.34
C VAL A 722 36.25 -6.54 -6.68
N ALA A 723 37.43 -6.37 -7.29
CA ALA A 723 37.82 -5.13 -7.95
C ALA A 723 36.84 -4.81 -9.08
N VAL A 724 36.43 -3.54 -9.19
CA VAL A 724 35.45 -3.07 -10.16
C VAL A 724 36.12 -2.84 -11.51
N ALA A 725 37.25 -2.12 -11.50
CA ALA A 725 38.06 -1.80 -12.67
C ALA A 725 39.50 -1.54 -12.21
N ASP A 726 40.47 -1.89 -13.06
CA ASP A 726 41.87 -1.47 -12.96
C ASP A 726 42.01 -0.15 -13.76
N ILE A 727 41.91 0.98 -13.06
CA ILE A 727 41.87 2.31 -13.69
C ILE A 727 43.27 2.74 -14.14
N SER A 728 44.30 2.39 -13.36
CA SER A 728 45.70 2.69 -13.67
C SER A 728 46.52 1.40 -13.76
N PRO A 729 46.62 0.80 -14.97
CA PRO A 729 47.25 -0.51 -15.14
C PRO A 729 48.67 -0.60 -14.57
N GLY A 730 48.89 -1.54 -13.65
CA GLY A 730 50.17 -1.80 -12.99
C GLY A 730 50.03 -1.96 -11.48
N ASP A 731 51.15 -1.97 -10.75
CA ASP A 731 51.19 -2.15 -9.30
C ASP A 731 51.07 -0.84 -8.50
N TYR A 732 50.99 0.31 -9.19
CA TYR A 732 50.94 1.63 -8.57
C TYR A 732 49.54 2.02 -8.07
N GLY A 733 48.45 1.50 -8.65
CA GLY A 733 47.06 1.82 -8.30
C GLY A 733 46.57 3.21 -8.73
N SER A 734 45.24 3.38 -8.77
CA SER A 734 44.55 4.63 -9.13
C SER A 734 44.15 5.49 -7.92
N TYR A 735 44.34 5.01 -6.69
CA TYR A 735 44.01 5.70 -5.43
C TYR A 735 42.62 6.36 -5.42
N PRO A 736 41.52 5.62 -5.67
CA PRO A 736 40.20 6.23 -5.69
C PRO A 736 39.89 6.86 -4.33
N SER A 737 39.21 8.01 -4.31
CA SER A 737 38.84 8.67 -3.06
C SER A 737 37.59 9.55 -3.23
N ASN A 738 37.03 10.04 -2.11
CA ASN A 738 35.80 10.84 -2.10
C ASN A 738 34.59 10.14 -2.74
N LEU A 739 34.45 8.83 -2.53
CA LEU A 739 33.35 8.01 -3.07
C LEU A 739 31.99 8.56 -2.65
N THR A 740 31.24 9.08 -3.61
CA THR A 740 29.98 9.83 -3.42
C THR A 740 28.91 9.29 -4.36
N VAL A 741 27.76 8.88 -3.82
CA VAL A 741 26.64 8.37 -4.64
C VAL A 741 25.70 9.53 -4.99
N VAL A 742 25.39 9.66 -6.29
CA VAL A 742 24.37 10.59 -6.81
C VAL A 742 23.39 9.79 -7.64
N GLY A 743 22.15 9.67 -7.18
CA GLY A 743 21.15 8.78 -7.78
C GLY A 743 21.65 7.33 -7.81
N SER A 744 21.76 6.75 -9.01
CA SER A 744 22.29 5.41 -9.23
C SER A 744 23.76 5.39 -9.65
N THR A 745 24.49 6.50 -9.60
CA THR A 745 25.90 6.57 -10.06
C THR A 745 26.84 6.82 -8.88
N LEU A 746 27.95 6.09 -8.82
CA LEU A 746 29.04 6.37 -7.89
C LEU A 746 30.03 7.32 -8.57
N PHE A 747 30.30 8.46 -7.95
CA PHE A 747 31.34 9.41 -8.33
C PHE A 747 32.51 9.33 -7.38
N PHE A 748 33.71 9.51 -7.89
CA PHE A 748 34.95 9.51 -7.10
C PHE A 748 36.04 10.21 -7.90
N GLN A 749 37.13 10.58 -7.24
CA GLN A 749 38.35 10.98 -7.94
C GLN A 749 39.28 9.76 -8.06
N ALA A 750 40.00 9.63 -9.17
CA ALA A 750 41.02 8.61 -9.35
C ALA A 750 42.12 9.11 -10.29
N TYR A 751 43.33 8.61 -10.07
CA TYR A 751 44.52 8.89 -10.87
C TYR A 751 44.63 7.92 -12.04
N ASP A 752 44.93 8.47 -13.22
CA ASP A 752 45.53 7.69 -14.32
C ASP A 752 46.77 8.40 -14.86
N SER A 753 47.67 7.65 -15.51
CA SER A 753 48.96 8.17 -16.00
C SER A 753 48.85 9.18 -17.15
N VAL A 754 47.67 9.38 -17.72
CA VAL A 754 47.42 10.24 -18.89
C VAL A 754 46.77 11.56 -18.47
N ASN A 755 45.85 11.52 -17.53
CA ASN A 755 44.96 12.62 -17.14
C ASN A 755 45.20 13.11 -15.70
N GLY A 756 46.09 12.49 -14.93
CA GLY A 756 46.26 12.82 -13.51
C GLY A 756 45.06 12.40 -12.65
N THR A 757 44.86 13.01 -11.48
CA THR A 757 43.71 12.75 -10.61
C THR A 757 42.49 13.59 -11.02
N GLU A 758 41.51 12.92 -11.61
CA GLU A 758 40.33 13.55 -12.23
C GLU A 758 39.02 12.95 -11.72
N LEU A 759 37.87 13.48 -12.19
CA LEU A 759 36.53 12.99 -11.80
C LEU A 759 36.14 11.75 -12.60
N TRP A 760 35.89 10.66 -11.91
CA TRP A 760 35.43 9.38 -12.45
C TRP A 760 34.02 9.05 -11.98
N LYS A 761 33.37 8.17 -12.74
CA LYS A 761 32.09 7.55 -12.35
C LYS A 761 32.11 6.06 -12.54
N SER A 762 31.27 5.34 -11.77
CA SER A 762 31.04 3.90 -11.92
C SER A 762 29.57 3.55 -11.68
N ASP A 763 29.08 2.56 -12.44
CA ASP A 763 27.82 1.86 -12.17
C ASP A 763 28.02 0.55 -11.38
N GLY A 764 29.27 0.25 -11.02
CA GLY A 764 29.69 -0.99 -10.37
C GLY A 764 30.23 -2.07 -11.31
N THR A 765 30.38 -1.78 -12.60
CA THR A 765 31.03 -2.65 -13.58
C THR A 765 32.30 -2.02 -14.13
N ALA A 766 33.21 -2.84 -14.66
CA ALA A 766 34.41 -2.35 -15.33
C ALA A 766 34.06 -1.42 -16.51
N ALA A 767 33.08 -1.82 -17.34
CA ALA A 767 32.68 -1.05 -18.52
C ALA A 767 32.01 0.29 -18.19
N GLY A 768 31.26 0.35 -17.08
CA GLY A 768 30.63 1.58 -16.60
C GLY A 768 31.57 2.45 -15.76
N THR A 769 32.81 2.02 -15.52
CA THR A 769 33.82 2.79 -14.78
C THR A 769 34.64 3.62 -15.76
N VAL A 770 34.34 4.91 -15.85
CA VAL A 770 34.87 5.80 -16.89
C VAL A 770 35.18 7.20 -16.35
N LEU A 771 36.20 7.83 -16.94
CA LEU A 771 36.52 9.24 -16.74
C LEU A 771 35.32 10.09 -17.18
N VAL A 772 34.86 10.99 -16.31
CA VAL A 772 33.76 11.90 -16.63
C VAL A 772 34.28 13.05 -17.48
N LYS A 773 35.37 13.66 -17.06
CA LYS A 773 36.04 14.78 -17.74
C LYS A 773 37.45 14.96 -17.18
N ASP A 774 38.41 15.18 -18.06
CA ASP A 774 39.71 15.77 -17.75
C ASP A 774 39.52 17.29 -17.60
N ILE A 775 39.43 17.76 -16.35
CA ILE A 775 39.15 19.18 -16.04
C ILE A 775 40.41 20.04 -16.16
N ASN A 776 41.58 19.50 -15.81
CA ASN A 776 42.88 20.16 -15.96
C ASN A 776 43.73 19.42 -17.00
N PRO A 777 43.65 19.82 -18.28
CA PRO A 777 44.12 18.99 -19.39
C PRO A 777 45.55 18.48 -19.26
N GLY A 778 45.73 17.17 -19.47
CA GLY A 778 47.03 16.49 -19.43
C GLY A 778 47.28 15.75 -18.11
N ASP A 779 48.53 15.53 -17.72
CA ASP A 779 48.88 14.75 -16.52
C ASP A 779 48.71 15.51 -15.20
N SER A 780 48.16 16.73 -15.25
CA SER A 780 47.96 17.60 -14.10
C SER A 780 46.64 17.30 -13.40
N SER A 781 46.63 17.28 -12.07
CA SER A 781 45.41 16.96 -11.31
C SER A 781 44.54 18.18 -11.03
N SER A 782 43.23 18.00 -11.01
CA SER A 782 42.26 19.07 -10.69
C SER A 782 41.97 19.28 -9.19
N TYR A 783 42.61 18.52 -8.30
CA TYR A 783 42.52 18.61 -6.83
C TYR A 783 41.09 18.83 -6.27
N PHE A 784 40.31 17.75 -6.19
CA PHE A 784 38.92 17.83 -5.76
C PHE A 784 38.75 17.90 -4.23
N TYR A 785 37.81 18.72 -3.79
CA TYR A 785 37.35 18.76 -2.40
C TYR A 785 35.82 18.74 -2.33
N ASN A 786 35.29 18.06 -1.30
CA ASN A 786 33.89 18.12 -0.89
C ASN A 786 32.88 17.73 -2.00
N LEU A 787 33.03 16.55 -2.61
CA LEU A 787 32.01 15.96 -3.48
C LEU A 787 30.68 15.86 -2.72
N THR A 788 29.68 16.61 -3.16
CA THR A 788 28.41 16.79 -2.45
C THR A 788 27.26 16.62 -3.43
N ALA A 789 26.38 15.67 -3.14
CA ALA A 789 25.16 15.47 -3.92
C ALA A 789 24.11 16.55 -3.57
N VAL A 790 23.53 17.20 -4.58
CA VAL A 790 22.33 18.05 -4.43
C VAL A 790 21.33 17.63 -5.51
N GLY A 791 20.31 16.88 -5.11
CA GLY A 791 19.40 16.22 -6.05
C GLY A 791 20.15 15.25 -6.97
N SER A 792 20.02 15.42 -8.28
CA SER A 792 20.72 14.62 -9.31
C SER A 792 22.06 15.21 -9.75
N THR A 793 22.51 16.31 -9.15
CA THR A 793 23.75 17.01 -9.54
C THR A 793 24.82 16.85 -8.47
N LEU A 794 26.04 16.54 -8.89
CA LEU A 794 27.22 16.56 -8.04
C LEU A 794 27.83 17.95 -8.02
N TYR A 795 28.11 18.49 -6.83
CA TYR A 795 28.86 19.74 -6.64
C TYR A 795 30.19 19.45 -5.96
N PHE A 796 31.24 20.16 -6.35
CA PHE A 796 32.58 19.99 -5.80
C PHE A 796 33.43 21.23 -6.07
N SER A 797 34.57 21.33 -5.37
CA SER A 797 35.62 22.27 -5.75
C SER A 797 36.65 21.58 -6.65
N ALA A 798 37.07 22.24 -7.74
CA ALA A 798 38.12 21.76 -8.64
C ALA A 798 38.88 22.94 -9.27
N ASP A 799 40.11 22.68 -9.70
CA ASP A 799 41.03 23.60 -10.38
C ASP A 799 41.27 23.13 -11.83
N ASP A 800 40.98 23.97 -12.81
CA ASP A 800 41.21 23.68 -14.23
C ASP A 800 42.57 24.17 -14.76
N GLY A 801 43.48 24.54 -13.85
CA GLY A 801 44.79 25.09 -14.18
C GLY A 801 44.77 26.57 -14.61
N VAL A 802 43.59 27.19 -14.72
CA VAL A 802 43.42 28.58 -15.17
C VAL A 802 42.77 29.45 -14.08
N ASN A 803 41.67 28.97 -13.50
CA ASN A 803 40.82 29.72 -12.58
C ASN A 803 41.10 29.41 -11.09
N GLY A 804 42.04 28.49 -10.81
CA GLY A 804 42.26 28.02 -9.44
C GLY A 804 41.08 27.17 -8.94
N GLY A 805 41.13 26.77 -7.66
CA GLY A 805 40.06 26.00 -7.04
C GLY A 805 38.75 26.79 -6.91
N GLU A 806 37.76 26.45 -7.72
CA GLU A 806 36.46 27.14 -7.81
C GLU A 806 35.28 26.15 -7.68
N LEU A 807 34.03 26.63 -7.72
CA LEU A 807 32.85 25.78 -7.61
C LEU A 807 32.48 25.17 -8.97
N TRP A 808 32.41 23.84 -9.02
CA TRP A 808 32.04 23.06 -10.19
C TRP A 808 30.80 22.21 -9.92
N LYS A 809 30.14 21.81 -11.02
CA LYS A 809 29.04 20.84 -10.99
C LYS A 809 29.19 19.79 -12.07
N SER A 810 28.56 18.62 -11.88
CA SER A 810 28.47 17.54 -12.87
C SER A 810 27.13 16.81 -12.80
N ASP A 811 26.60 16.45 -13.97
CA ASP A 811 25.47 15.51 -14.14
C ASP A 811 25.94 14.09 -14.51
N GLY A 812 27.26 13.84 -14.48
CA GLY A 812 27.86 12.58 -14.91
C GLY A 812 28.26 12.51 -16.37
N THR A 813 28.12 13.60 -17.13
CA THR A 813 28.61 13.71 -18.51
C THR A 813 29.72 14.76 -18.62
N ALA A 814 30.61 14.61 -19.62
CA ALA A 814 31.64 15.61 -19.89
C ALA A 814 31.06 17.00 -20.21
N ALA A 815 29.90 17.03 -20.89
CA ALA A 815 29.21 18.27 -21.27
C ALA A 815 28.56 18.98 -20.09
N GLY A 816 27.95 18.23 -19.18
CA GLY A 816 27.35 18.76 -17.95
C GLY A 816 28.34 19.01 -16.81
N THR A 817 29.61 18.63 -16.99
CA THR A 817 30.70 18.92 -16.04
C THR A 817 31.31 20.29 -16.32
N VAL A 818 30.89 21.31 -15.57
CA VAL A 818 31.19 22.72 -15.86
C VAL A 818 31.48 23.54 -14.61
N LEU A 819 32.32 24.57 -14.78
CA LEU A 819 32.54 25.63 -13.80
C LEU A 819 31.21 26.37 -13.57
N VAL A 820 30.74 26.40 -12.32
CA VAL A 820 29.50 27.11 -11.97
C VAL A 820 29.75 28.61 -11.95
N ARG A 821 30.82 29.03 -11.27
CA ARG A 821 31.24 30.42 -11.17
C ARG A 821 32.71 30.52 -10.76
N ASP A 822 33.45 31.36 -11.47
CA ASP A 822 34.73 31.91 -11.01
C ASP A 822 34.45 32.98 -9.93
N ILE A 823 34.42 32.56 -8.67
CA ILE A 823 34.09 33.45 -7.54
C ILE A 823 35.22 34.43 -7.29
N ARG A 824 36.47 34.01 -7.51
CA ARG A 824 37.65 34.86 -7.34
C ARG A 824 38.57 34.77 -8.56
N PRO A 825 38.44 35.71 -9.51
CA PRO A 825 39.17 35.66 -10.77
C PRO A 825 40.69 35.51 -10.66
N GLY A 826 41.22 34.60 -11.48
CA GLY A 826 42.64 34.27 -11.60
C GLY A 826 43.06 33.03 -10.81
N SER A 827 44.30 32.59 -10.98
CA SER A 827 44.82 31.30 -10.49
C SER A 827 44.87 31.13 -8.96
N SER A 828 44.45 32.13 -8.18
CA SER A 828 44.41 32.03 -6.72
C SER A 828 43.16 31.32 -6.20
N GLY A 829 42.06 31.26 -6.96
CA GLY A 829 40.82 30.59 -6.60
C GLY A 829 40.10 31.06 -5.32
N SER A 830 38.85 30.65 -5.16
CA SER A 830 37.99 30.91 -4.00
C SER A 830 37.98 29.77 -2.98
N PHE A 831 38.45 28.57 -3.37
CA PHE A 831 38.49 27.33 -2.61
C PHE A 831 37.19 27.06 -1.81
N PRO A 832 36.05 26.81 -2.48
CA PRO A 832 34.81 26.42 -1.81
C PRO A 832 35.01 25.20 -0.90
N ARG A 833 34.50 25.29 0.34
CA ARG A 833 34.58 24.24 1.36
C ARG A 833 33.27 24.14 2.13
N ASN A 834 33.09 23.03 2.86
CA ASN A 834 31.90 22.77 3.68
C ASN A 834 30.60 22.79 2.85
N LEU A 835 30.67 22.31 1.61
CA LEU A 835 29.50 22.20 0.73
C LEU A 835 28.40 21.40 1.44
N THR A 836 27.25 22.05 1.64
CA THR A 836 26.14 21.52 2.42
C THR A 836 24.83 21.84 1.69
N ALA A 837 24.06 20.81 1.38
CA ALA A 837 22.75 20.97 0.77
C ALA A 837 21.71 21.38 1.83
N VAL A 838 20.91 22.42 1.54
CA VAL A 838 19.70 22.77 2.30
C VAL A 838 18.57 22.90 1.29
N GLY A 839 17.74 21.86 1.18
CA GLY A 839 16.80 21.71 0.07
C GLY A 839 17.54 21.67 -1.28
N SER A 840 17.16 22.54 -2.22
CA SER A 840 17.79 22.71 -3.53
C SER A 840 18.98 23.68 -3.56
N THR A 841 19.24 24.38 -2.45
CA THR A 841 20.31 25.38 -2.38
C THR A 841 21.57 24.77 -1.78
N LEU A 842 22.70 24.95 -2.46
CA LEU A 842 24.01 24.59 -1.93
C LEU A 842 24.57 25.76 -1.12
N PHE A 843 24.90 25.53 0.15
CA PHE A 843 25.64 26.46 0.99
C PHE A 843 27.09 26.03 1.15
N PHE A 844 28.00 26.99 1.19
CA PHE A 844 29.43 26.72 1.34
C PHE A 844 30.19 27.94 1.84
N SER A 845 31.39 27.71 2.38
CA SER A 845 32.35 28.77 2.70
C SER A 845 33.29 28.98 1.52
N ALA A 846 33.48 30.22 1.06
CA ALA A 846 34.44 30.54 -0.02
C ALA A 846 35.08 31.92 0.16
N ARG A 847 36.32 32.05 -0.35
CA ARG A 847 37.09 33.30 -0.34
C ARG A 847 36.69 34.20 -1.51
N GLY A 848 35.94 35.26 -1.23
CA GLY A 848 35.68 36.35 -2.16
C GLY A 848 36.51 37.60 -1.86
N VAL A 849 36.07 38.73 -2.41
CA VAL A 849 36.68 40.06 -2.16
C VAL A 849 36.59 40.51 -0.69
N SER A 850 35.66 39.95 0.08
CA SER A 850 35.45 40.25 1.50
C SER A 850 36.12 39.22 2.43
N GLY A 851 37.01 38.36 1.92
CA GLY A 851 37.56 37.24 2.69
C GLY A 851 36.70 35.97 2.58
N ASN A 852 36.92 35.01 3.49
CA ASN A 852 36.18 33.75 3.56
C ASN A 852 34.86 33.95 4.31
N GLU A 853 33.76 33.89 3.57
CA GLU A 853 32.39 34.19 4.02
C GLU A 853 31.42 33.10 3.58
N LEU A 854 30.13 33.23 3.94
CA LEU A 854 29.08 32.27 3.61
C LEU A 854 28.50 32.59 2.23
N TRP A 855 28.55 31.61 1.33
CA TRP A 855 28.02 31.67 -0.02
C TRP A 855 26.91 30.66 -0.21
N LYS A 856 26.06 30.93 -1.22
CA LYS A 856 25.06 29.98 -1.70
C LYS A 856 25.09 29.86 -3.22
N SER A 857 24.59 28.75 -3.75
CA SER A 857 24.42 28.51 -5.18
C SER A 857 23.15 27.70 -5.45
N ASP A 858 22.47 28.03 -6.56
CA ASP A 858 21.38 27.25 -7.18
C ASP A 858 21.88 26.41 -8.37
N GLY A 859 23.21 26.36 -8.58
CA GLY A 859 23.82 25.70 -9.72
C GLY A 859 24.05 26.58 -10.95
N THR A 860 23.70 27.86 -10.88
CA THR A 860 23.97 28.84 -11.93
C THR A 860 25.01 29.88 -11.49
N ALA A 861 25.69 30.49 -12.45
CA ALA A 861 26.62 31.59 -12.16
C ALA A 861 25.91 32.78 -11.49
N ALA A 862 24.67 33.09 -11.90
CA ALA A 862 23.90 34.22 -11.38
C ALA A 862 23.42 33.97 -9.95
N GLY A 863 22.93 32.77 -9.64
CA GLY A 863 22.49 32.39 -8.30
C GLY A 863 23.63 32.02 -7.34
N THR A 864 24.87 31.97 -7.82
CA THR A 864 26.06 31.80 -6.96
C THR A 864 26.49 33.14 -6.39
N VAL A 865 26.08 33.41 -5.14
CA VAL A 865 26.21 34.73 -4.51
C VAL A 865 26.63 34.65 -3.04
N LEU A 866 27.26 35.72 -2.56
CA LEU A 866 27.55 35.93 -1.15
C LEU A 866 26.23 36.10 -0.39
N VAL A 867 26.00 35.30 0.66
CA VAL A 867 24.79 35.39 1.48
C VAL A 867 24.85 36.63 2.36
N LYS A 868 25.97 36.81 3.07
CA LYS A 868 26.24 37.95 3.95
C LYS A 868 27.74 38.12 4.16
N ASN A 869 28.21 39.37 4.14
CA ASN A 869 29.52 39.69 4.71
C ASN A 869 29.34 39.80 6.24
N ILE A 870 29.66 38.72 6.95
CA ILE A 870 29.40 38.61 8.39
C ILE A 870 30.37 39.47 9.19
N ARG A 871 31.61 39.62 8.71
CA ARG A 871 32.65 40.45 9.33
C ARG A 871 32.99 41.65 8.44
N PRO A 872 32.48 42.87 8.74
CA PRO A 872 32.69 44.05 7.89
C PRO A 872 34.18 44.52 7.87
N SER A 873 35.01 43.93 7.00
CA SER A 873 36.29 44.43 6.44
C SER A 873 36.80 43.41 5.40
N SER A 874 38.05 43.46 4.94
CA SER A 874 38.66 42.37 4.14
C SER A 874 39.02 41.13 4.98
N SER A 875 38.59 41.08 6.25
CA SER A 875 38.85 39.99 7.18
C SER A 875 37.78 38.92 7.07
N SER A 876 38.17 37.66 7.22
CA SER A 876 37.25 36.52 7.09
C SER A 876 36.42 36.26 8.35
N SER A 877 35.16 35.86 8.18
CA SER A 877 34.30 35.33 9.26
C SER A 877 34.47 33.83 9.49
N TYR A 878 35.12 33.12 8.56
CA TYR A 878 35.39 31.68 8.60
C TYR A 878 34.17 30.79 8.91
N PRO A 879 33.11 30.79 8.09
CA PRO A 879 31.99 29.87 8.26
C PRO A 879 32.45 28.41 8.23
N ARG A 880 32.10 27.64 9.27
CA ARG A 880 32.46 26.22 9.44
C ARG A 880 31.32 25.43 10.09
N ASN A 881 31.41 24.10 10.04
CA ASN A 881 30.41 23.19 10.62
C ASN A 881 29.00 23.48 10.09
N LEU A 882 28.87 23.62 8.77
CA LEU A 882 27.59 23.87 8.13
C LEU A 882 26.72 22.61 8.30
N THR A 883 25.60 22.76 9.00
CA THR A 883 24.67 21.67 9.33
C THR A 883 23.25 22.12 9.01
N ALA A 884 22.57 21.38 8.14
CA ALA A 884 21.17 21.62 7.82
C ALA A 884 20.25 21.08 8.94
N VAL A 885 19.32 21.90 9.42
CA VAL A 885 18.23 21.49 10.32
C VAL A 885 16.91 21.97 9.71
N GLY A 886 16.20 21.07 9.04
CA GLY A 886 15.07 21.45 8.18
C GLY A 886 15.52 22.43 7.08
N ASN A 887 14.83 23.57 6.96
CA ASN A 887 15.15 24.63 5.99
C ASN A 887 16.14 25.68 6.52
N THR A 888 16.70 25.49 7.71
CA THR A 888 17.65 26.44 8.32
C THR A 888 19.05 25.85 8.29
N LEU A 889 20.01 26.62 7.79
CA LEU A 889 21.43 26.29 7.92
C LEU A 889 21.95 26.80 9.26
N PHE A 890 22.50 25.92 10.07
CA PHE A 890 23.30 26.28 11.25
C PHE A 890 24.78 26.18 10.92
N PHE A 891 25.58 27.08 11.47
CA PHE A 891 27.03 27.10 11.25
C PHE A 891 27.71 27.92 12.34
N THR A 892 29.04 27.93 12.31
CA THR A 892 29.86 28.77 13.19
C THR A 892 30.56 29.86 12.41
N ALA A 893 30.59 31.08 12.94
CA ALA A 893 31.26 32.21 12.30
C ALA A 893 31.65 33.30 13.32
N ASP A 894 32.61 34.15 12.94
CA ASP A 894 33.11 35.30 13.71
C ASP A 894 32.76 36.62 13.01
N ASN A 895 31.95 37.47 13.67
CA ASN A 895 31.62 38.82 13.17
C ASN A 895 32.64 39.90 13.55
N GLY A 896 33.70 39.54 14.28
CA GLY A 896 34.74 40.43 14.79
C GLY A 896 34.39 41.12 16.11
N VAL A 897 33.22 40.85 16.69
CA VAL A 897 32.73 41.44 17.95
C VAL A 897 32.47 40.37 19.00
N ASN A 898 31.79 39.27 18.62
CA ASN A 898 31.33 38.20 19.52
C ASN A 898 32.21 36.94 19.46
N GLY A 899 33.34 36.98 18.75
CA GLY A 899 34.12 35.77 18.47
C GLY A 899 33.34 34.72 17.65
N THR A 900 33.80 33.47 17.70
CA THR A 900 33.21 32.35 16.93
C THR A 900 32.10 31.71 17.72
N GLU A 901 30.87 31.97 17.25
CA GLU A 901 29.62 31.60 17.92
C GLU A 901 28.70 30.82 16.98
N LEU A 902 27.52 30.43 17.47
CA LEU A 902 26.49 29.75 16.67
C LEU A 902 25.68 30.76 15.85
N TRP A 903 25.64 30.54 14.54
CA TRP A 903 24.87 31.33 13.57
C TRP A 903 23.84 30.47 12.87
N LYS A 904 22.80 31.13 12.34
CA LYS A 904 21.83 30.51 11.44
C LYS A 904 21.63 31.34 10.18
N SER A 905 21.16 30.69 9.11
CA SER A 905 20.79 31.33 7.84
C SER A 905 19.60 30.63 7.19
N ASP A 906 18.72 31.43 6.58
CA ASP A 906 17.66 31.00 5.67
C ASP A 906 18.05 31.20 4.19
N GLY A 907 19.32 31.55 3.91
CA GLY A 907 19.80 31.91 2.58
C GLY A 907 19.67 33.39 2.22
N THR A 908 19.18 34.24 3.11
CA THR A 908 19.12 35.70 2.93
C THR A 908 20.10 36.42 3.86
N ALA A 909 20.53 37.62 3.48
CA ALA A 909 21.37 38.46 4.35
C ALA A 909 20.66 38.87 5.67
N ALA A 910 19.34 39.02 5.62
CA ALA A 910 18.52 39.40 6.76
C ALA A 910 18.33 38.23 7.74
N GLY A 911 18.04 37.04 7.25
CA GLY A 911 17.89 35.82 8.05
C GLY A 911 19.22 35.19 8.49
N THR A 912 20.35 35.68 7.99
CA THR A 912 21.69 35.28 8.44
C THR A 912 22.08 36.04 9.71
N VAL A 913 21.89 35.43 10.88
CA VAL A 913 22.02 36.10 12.19
C VAL A 913 22.74 35.23 13.21
N LEU A 914 23.38 35.90 14.18
CA LEU A 914 23.90 35.28 15.39
C LEU A 914 22.72 34.71 16.19
N VAL A 915 22.77 33.44 16.56
CA VAL A 915 21.70 32.79 17.34
C VAL A 915 21.79 33.24 18.80
N LYS A 916 22.99 33.15 19.38
CA LYS A 916 23.29 33.56 20.75
C LYS A 916 24.79 33.83 20.87
N ASP A 917 25.14 34.88 21.60
CA ASP A 917 26.49 35.09 22.12
C ASP A 917 26.64 34.21 23.37
N ILE A 918 27.15 32.98 23.20
CA ILE A 918 27.19 31.97 24.27
C ILE A 918 28.28 32.34 25.28
N PHE A 919 29.44 32.80 24.80
CA PHE A 919 30.48 33.38 25.64
C PHE A 919 30.53 34.90 25.42
N PRO A 920 29.91 35.71 26.30
CA PRO A 920 29.78 37.16 26.11
C PRO A 920 31.11 37.88 25.80
N GLY A 921 31.08 38.73 24.78
CA GLY A 921 32.22 39.59 24.38
C GLY A 921 33.04 38.98 23.23
N SER A 922 34.31 39.38 23.09
CA SER A 922 35.15 38.93 21.96
C SER A 922 35.78 37.53 22.15
N SER A 923 35.34 36.80 23.17
CA SER A 923 35.78 35.43 23.45
C SER A 923 35.08 34.45 22.50
N TYR A 924 35.50 33.19 22.49
CA TYR A 924 34.98 32.19 21.54
C TYR A 924 34.30 31.06 22.33
N SER A 925 33.00 30.83 22.14
CA SER A 925 32.34 29.63 22.69
C SER A 925 32.71 28.34 21.95
N ARG A 926 33.29 28.47 20.75
CA ARG A 926 33.78 27.38 19.90
C ARG A 926 32.75 26.26 19.68
N PRO A 927 31.54 26.54 19.14
CA PRO A 927 30.58 25.48 18.86
C PRO A 927 31.15 24.44 17.90
N ARG A 928 31.06 23.16 18.25
CA ARG A 928 31.58 22.03 17.44
C ARG A 928 30.64 20.84 17.47
N ASN A 929 30.80 19.94 16.50
CA ASN A 929 30.00 18.71 16.38
C ASN A 929 28.51 19.03 16.28
N LEU A 930 28.15 19.97 15.38
CA LEU A 930 26.76 20.36 15.16
C LEU A 930 26.00 19.18 14.56
N THR A 931 25.16 18.54 15.36
CA THR A 931 24.39 17.34 15.02
C THR A 931 22.91 17.62 15.19
N ALA A 932 22.14 17.42 14.11
CA ALA A 932 20.69 17.52 14.15
C ALA A 932 20.08 16.26 14.78
N VAL A 933 19.18 16.43 15.75
CA VAL A 933 18.33 15.36 16.30
C VAL A 933 16.88 15.85 16.23
N GLY A 934 16.15 15.39 15.22
CA GLY A 934 14.84 15.94 14.88
C GLY A 934 14.93 17.43 14.51
N SER A 935 14.17 18.29 15.21
CA SER A 935 14.20 19.75 15.02
C SER A 935 15.20 20.47 15.94
N THR A 936 15.92 19.74 16.80
CA THR A 936 16.87 20.32 17.76
C THR A 936 18.30 20.13 17.27
N LEU A 937 19.10 21.19 17.32
CA LEU A 937 20.54 21.12 17.07
C LEU A 937 21.27 20.86 18.38
N PHE A 938 22.06 19.79 18.44
CA PHE A 938 22.99 19.52 19.54
C PHE A 938 24.41 19.86 19.11
N PHE A 939 25.22 20.36 20.05
CA PHE A 939 26.61 20.72 19.80
C PHE A 939 27.36 20.86 21.12
N SER A 940 28.69 20.97 21.03
CA SER A 940 29.54 21.29 22.18
C SER A 940 29.92 22.77 22.17
N ALA A 941 29.81 23.48 23.30
CA ALA A 941 30.18 24.90 23.41
C ALA A 941 30.57 25.29 24.83
N ASP A 942 31.30 26.41 24.96
CA ASP A 942 31.81 26.98 26.21
C ASP A 942 31.17 28.37 26.48
N ASP A 943 30.57 28.56 27.65
CA ASP A 943 29.99 29.85 28.07
C ASP A 943 30.93 30.70 28.94
N GLY A 944 32.15 30.22 29.17
CA GLY A 944 33.14 30.84 30.03
C GLY A 944 32.95 30.56 31.52
N VAL A 945 31.94 29.78 31.91
CA VAL A 945 31.64 29.40 33.29
C VAL A 945 31.75 27.89 33.48
N ASN A 946 31.14 27.10 32.60
CA ASN A 946 30.99 25.65 32.72
C ASN A 946 31.94 24.86 31.79
N GLY A 947 32.89 25.53 31.12
CA GLY A 947 33.76 24.89 30.13
C GLY A 947 33.00 24.39 28.89
N GLN A 948 33.69 23.64 28.03
CA GLN A 948 33.10 23.13 26.79
C GLN A 948 32.26 21.87 27.05
N GLU A 949 30.93 22.03 27.07
CA GLU A 949 29.96 21.00 27.48
C GLU A 949 28.85 20.79 26.43
N LEU A 950 27.83 19.97 26.72
CA LEU A 950 26.73 19.68 25.79
C LEU A 950 25.67 20.79 25.78
N TRP A 951 25.43 21.37 24.61
CA TRP A 951 24.43 22.40 24.36
C TRP A 951 23.40 21.96 23.34
N LYS A 952 22.23 22.60 23.38
CA LYS A 952 21.19 22.47 22.37
C LYS A 952 20.68 23.83 21.89
N SER A 953 20.08 23.87 20.70
CA SER A 953 19.42 25.04 20.14
C SER A 953 18.20 24.66 19.29
N ASP A 954 17.14 25.46 19.38
CA ASP A 954 15.99 25.47 18.47
C ASP A 954 16.10 26.58 17.39
N GLY A 955 17.25 27.26 17.31
CA GLY A 955 17.46 28.41 16.45
C GLY A 955 17.08 29.77 17.05
N THR A 956 16.68 29.81 18.32
CA THR A 956 16.44 31.06 19.07
C THR A 956 17.47 31.25 20.19
N ALA A 957 17.71 32.49 20.60
CA ALA A 957 18.58 32.79 21.74
C ALA A 957 18.06 32.16 23.04
N ALA A 958 16.74 32.09 23.22
CA ALA A 958 16.10 31.53 24.41
C ALA A 958 16.19 30.01 24.47
N GLY A 959 15.99 29.32 23.34
CA GLY A 959 16.13 27.87 23.23
C GLY A 959 17.57 27.38 23.08
N THR A 960 18.55 28.28 23.01
CA THR A 960 19.97 27.95 23.00
C THR A 960 20.51 27.87 24.43
N VAL A 961 20.61 26.66 24.98
CA VAL A 961 20.88 26.41 26.40
C VAL A 961 21.86 25.26 26.61
N LEU A 962 22.61 25.34 27.72
CA LEU A 962 23.37 24.22 28.26
C LEU A 962 22.39 23.10 28.62
N VAL A 963 22.68 21.88 28.16
CA VAL A 963 21.86 20.70 28.48
C VAL A 963 22.27 20.13 29.83
N LYS A 964 23.57 19.95 30.04
CA LYS A 964 24.14 19.46 31.28
C LYS A 964 25.62 19.86 31.38
N ASP A 965 26.03 20.28 32.57
CA ASP A 965 27.43 20.41 32.96
C ASP A 965 27.94 19.01 33.39
N ILE A 966 28.55 18.26 32.46
CA ILE A 966 28.96 16.88 32.70
C ILE A 966 30.23 16.83 33.56
N PHE A 967 31.14 17.80 33.36
CA PHE A 967 32.31 17.99 34.21
C PHE A 967 32.18 19.29 35.01
N PRO A 968 31.71 19.24 36.28
CA PRO A 968 31.40 20.45 37.04
C PRO A 968 32.55 21.47 37.14
N GLY A 969 32.25 22.72 36.81
CA GLY A 969 33.14 23.88 36.96
C GLY A 969 33.79 24.36 35.65
N SER A 970 34.91 25.09 35.74
CA SER A 970 35.57 25.68 34.54
C SER A 970 36.45 24.70 33.76
N SER A 971 36.46 23.43 34.15
CA SER A 971 37.20 22.37 33.47
C SER A 971 36.33 21.81 32.35
N TYR A 972 36.93 21.31 31.26
CA TYR A 972 36.19 21.01 30.04
C TYR A 972 36.10 19.50 29.76
N SER A 973 34.90 19.01 29.46
CA SER A 973 34.68 17.69 28.87
C SER A 973 33.95 17.82 27.54
N PRO A 974 34.65 18.12 26.43
CA PRO A 974 34.01 18.37 25.17
C PRO A 974 33.33 17.08 24.69
N PRO A 975 31.99 17.09 24.54
CA PRO A 975 31.28 16.00 23.92
C PRO A 975 31.80 15.76 22.50
N ARG A 976 32.12 14.51 22.18
CA ARG A 976 32.63 14.07 20.86
C ARG A 976 31.69 13.04 20.26
N ASN A 977 31.84 12.80 18.96
CA ASN A 977 31.12 11.75 18.24
C ASN A 977 29.59 11.84 18.43
N LEU A 978 29.04 13.05 18.32
CA LEU A 978 27.60 13.27 18.47
C LEU A 978 26.85 12.58 17.32
N THR A 979 26.17 11.48 17.64
CA THR A 979 25.46 10.63 16.69
C THR A 979 24.00 10.52 17.11
N ALA A 980 23.09 10.86 16.20
CA ALA A 980 21.66 10.69 16.40
C ALA A 980 21.27 9.21 16.20
N VAL A 981 20.57 8.62 17.17
CA VAL A 981 19.94 7.29 17.06
C VAL A 981 18.46 7.46 17.40
N GLY A 982 17.61 7.53 16.37
CA GLY A 982 16.22 7.95 16.54
C GLY A 982 16.12 9.37 17.11
N ASN A 983 15.44 9.53 18.24
CA ASN A 983 15.29 10.81 18.93
C ASN A 983 16.31 11.02 20.07
N THR A 984 17.24 10.08 20.24
CA THR A 984 18.25 10.12 21.31
C THR A 984 19.59 10.52 20.70
N LEU A 985 20.29 11.46 21.34
CA LEU A 985 21.67 11.75 21.01
C LEU A 985 22.59 10.81 21.77
N PHE A 986 23.48 10.11 21.09
CA PHE A 986 24.62 9.42 21.68
C PHE A 986 25.90 10.21 21.42
N PHE A 987 26.81 10.19 22.38
CA PHE A 987 28.08 10.91 22.31
C PHE A 987 29.06 10.36 23.33
N THR A 988 30.31 10.81 23.28
CA THR A 988 31.29 10.47 24.31
C THR A 988 31.75 11.69 25.07
N ALA A 989 31.77 11.58 26.39
CA ALA A 989 32.11 12.65 27.31
C ALA A 989 32.89 12.09 28.49
N PHE A 990 33.75 12.95 29.04
CA PHE A 990 34.60 12.71 30.19
C PHE A 990 33.94 13.22 31.46
N ASP A 991 33.79 12.39 32.48
CA ASP A 991 33.51 12.87 33.83
C ASP A 991 34.72 12.62 34.75
N ASN A 992 34.74 13.26 35.92
CA ASN A 992 35.85 13.12 36.88
C ASN A 992 35.83 11.79 37.66
N VAL A 993 34.91 10.87 37.35
CA VAL A 993 34.72 9.62 38.10
C VAL A 993 35.07 8.40 37.25
N ASN A 994 34.55 8.34 36.02
CA ASN A 994 34.56 7.21 35.10
C ASN A 994 35.44 7.47 33.86
N GLY A 995 35.95 8.69 33.66
CA GLY A 995 36.73 9.02 32.48
C GLY A 995 35.84 9.24 31.25
N ARG A 996 36.40 9.04 30.04
CA ARG A 996 35.67 9.28 28.77
C ARG A 996 34.93 8.03 28.33
N GLU A 997 33.62 8.08 28.46
CA GLU A 997 32.73 6.94 28.24
C GLU A 997 31.60 7.29 27.26
N LEU A 998 30.73 6.31 26.99
CA LEU A 998 29.52 6.49 26.18
C LEU A 998 28.38 7.11 27.00
N TRP A 999 27.81 8.21 26.48
CA TRP A 999 26.70 8.95 27.07
C TRP A 999 25.53 9.04 26.10
N LYS A 1000 24.34 9.29 26.66
CA LYS A 1000 23.14 9.60 25.89
C LYS A 1000 22.43 10.83 26.42
N SER A 1001 21.63 11.50 25.57
CA SER A 1001 20.78 12.64 25.93
C SER A 1001 19.49 12.65 25.14
N ASP A 1002 18.39 13.02 25.80
CA ASP A 1002 17.11 13.38 25.18
C ASP A 1002 16.93 14.91 25.05
N GLY A 1003 17.97 15.68 25.33
CA GLY A 1003 17.93 17.15 25.38
C GLY A 1003 17.53 17.75 26.70
N THR A 1004 17.31 16.94 27.75
CA THR A 1004 17.11 17.41 29.11
C THR A 1004 18.32 17.07 29.99
N GLU A 1005 18.52 17.80 31.08
CA GLU A 1005 19.57 17.50 32.05
C GLU A 1005 19.39 16.11 32.67
N ALA A 1006 18.14 15.75 33.01
CA ALA A 1006 17.80 14.47 33.64
C ALA A 1006 17.98 13.28 32.68
N GLY A 1007 17.66 13.44 31.41
CA GLY A 1007 17.86 12.42 30.38
C GLY A 1007 19.28 12.35 29.84
N THR A 1008 20.18 13.25 30.27
CA THR A 1008 21.59 13.23 29.91
C THR A 1008 22.40 12.40 30.91
N VAL A 1009 22.69 11.15 30.57
CA VAL A 1009 23.24 10.15 31.49
C VAL A 1009 24.33 9.30 30.84
N LEU A 1010 25.27 8.82 31.67
CA LEU A 1010 26.23 7.79 31.32
C LEU A 1010 25.47 6.52 30.95
N VAL A 1011 25.80 5.91 29.81
CA VAL A 1011 25.17 4.67 29.36
C VAL A 1011 25.76 3.48 30.12
N LYS A 1012 27.09 3.38 30.13
CA LYS A 1012 27.87 2.35 30.82
C LYS A 1012 29.29 2.86 31.05
N ASP A 1013 29.84 2.57 32.22
CA ASP A 1013 31.29 2.63 32.45
C ASP A 1013 31.90 1.34 31.85
N ILE A 1014 32.43 1.43 30.63
CA ILE A 1014 32.88 0.26 29.86
C ILE A 1014 34.25 -0.23 30.36
N ASN A 1015 35.08 0.67 30.90
CA ASN A 1015 36.39 0.35 31.47
C ASN A 1015 36.48 0.73 32.97
N PRO A 1016 35.80 0.01 33.87
CA PRO A 1016 35.76 0.38 35.28
C PRO A 1016 37.14 0.40 35.94
N GLY A 1017 37.51 1.56 36.50
CA GLY A 1017 38.80 1.78 37.15
C GLY A 1017 39.97 2.09 36.21
N GLY A 1018 39.73 2.08 34.90
CA GLY A 1018 40.63 2.61 33.88
C GLY A 1018 40.44 4.12 33.63
N PRO A 1019 41.28 4.75 32.79
CA PRO A 1019 41.18 6.18 32.50
C PRO A 1019 40.10 6.56 31.46
N SER A 1020 39.63 5.61 30.63
CA SER A 1020 38.63 5.79 29.54
C SER A 1020 38.49 4.50 28.70
N SER A 1021 37.30 4.24 28.13
CA SER A 1021 37.05 3.17 27.16
C SER A 1021 37.36 3.53 25.70
N VAL A 1022 37.65 4.79 25.39
CA VAL A 1022 38.00 5.26 24.03
C VAL A 1022 36.87 4.97 23.02
N ALA A 1023 35.63 5.14 23.48
CA ALA A 1023 34.46 4.96 22.63
C ALA A 1023 34.49 5.89 21.38
N GLU A 1024 34.61 5.29 20.19
CA GLU A 1024 34.77 5.99 18.91
C GLU A 1024 33.95 5.32 17.79
N ASN A 1025 33.92 5.92 16.59
CA ASN A 1025 33.20 5.38 15.42
C ASN A 1025 31.70 5.11 15.67
N LEU A 1026 31.02 6.01 16.39
CA LEU A 1026 29.60 5.88 16.70
C LEU A 1026 28.73 5.90 15.44
N THR A 1027 28.21 4.74 15.04
CA THR A 1027 27.41 4.52 13.85
C THR A 1027 26.03 3.99 14.22
N ALA A 1028 24.99 4.72 13.84
CA ALA A 1028 23.60 4.30 14.04
C ALA A 1028 23.22 3.19 13.03
N VAL A 1029 22.68 2.08 13.54
CA VAL A 1029 22.13 0.97 12.75
C VAL A 1029 20.75 0.63 13.30
N GLY A 1030 19.70 1.09 12.63
CA GLY A 1030 18.36 0.99 13.19
C GLY A 1030 18.25 1.79 14.49
N ASN A 1031 17.81 1.14 15.57
CA ASN A 1031 17.78 1.69 16.93
C ASN A 1031 19.01 1.34 17.78
N THR A 1032 19.98 0.64 17.19
CA THR A 1032 21.19 0.19 17.89
C THR A 1032 22.35 1.08 17.46
N LEU A 1033 23.14 1.52 18.44
CA LEU A 1033 24.40 2.19 18.19
C LEU A 1033 25.51 1.13 18.11
N PHE A 1034 26.25 1.09 17.01
CA PHE A 1034 27.52 0.37 16.93
C PHE A 1034 28.67 1.35 17.09
N PHE A 1035 29.72 0.95 17.79
CA PHE A 1035 30.87 1.79 18.08
C PHE A 1035 32.07 0.92 18.44
N THR A 1036 33.25 1.52 18.59
CA THR A 1036 34.44 0.81 19.07
C THR A 1036 34.80 1.25 20.46
N ALA A 1037 35.17 0.31 21.33
CA ALA A 1037 35.58 0.63 22.70
C ALA A 1037 36.53 -0.45 23.26
N ASP A 1038 37.27 -0.08 24.30
CA ASP A 1038 38.19 -0.90 25.08
C ASP A 1038 37.68 -1.03 26.52
N ASP A 1039 37.46 -2.26 26.97
CA ASP A 1039 37.02 -2.58 28.33
C ASP A 1039 38.20 -2.82 29.31
N GLY A 1040 39.44 -2.61 28.85
CA GLY A 1040 40.66 -2.86 29.60
C GLY A 1040 41.12 -4.33 29.57
N VAL A 1041 40.37 -5.23 28.93
CA VAL A 1041 40.66 -6.67 28.84
C VAL A 1041 40.88 -7.12 27.39
N ASN A 1042 39.96 -6.76 26.50
CA ASN A 1042 39.91 -7.21 25.11
C ASN A 1042 40.54 -6.20 24.11
N GLY A 1043 41.05 -5.07 24.61
CA GLY A 1043 41.51 -3.98 23.75
C GLY A 1043 40.36 -3.33 22.98
N THR A 1044 40.68 -2.49 21.99
CA THR A 1044 39.65 -1.81 21.19
C THR A 1044 38.99 -2.75 20.19
N GLU A 1045 37.72 -3.05 20.42
CA GLU A 1045 36.91 -4.00 19.63
C GLU A 1045 35.56 -3.38 19.20
N LEU A 1046 34.71 -4.15 18.50
CA LEU A 1046 33.38 -3.72 18.07
C LEU A 1046 32.35 -3.93 19.18
N TRP A 1047 31.62 -2.87 19.53
CA TRP A 1047 30.58 -2.84 20.55
C TRP A 1047 29.23 -2.40 19.98
N LYS A 1048 28.14 -2.80 20.64
CA LYS A 1048 26.78 -2.35 20.37
C LYS A 1048 26.11 -1.81 21.64
N SER A 1049 25.15 -0.89 21.48
CA SER A 1049 24.34 -0.34 22.57
C SER A 1049 22.91 -0.04 22.12
N ASP A 1050 21.93 -0.43 22.93
CA ASP A 1050 20.52 0.01 22.83
C ASP A 1050 20.24 1.28 23.67
N GLY A 1051 21.27 1.87 24.28
CA GLY A 1051 21.17 2.99 25.20
C GLY A 1051 20.96 2.62 26.66
N THR A 1052 21.01 1.33 27.02
CA THR A 1052 21.02 0.85 28.40
C THR A 1052 22.38 0.25 28.75
N ALA A 1053 22.73 0.22 30.05
CA ALA A 1053 23.95 -0.43 30.50
C ALA A 1053 23.99 -1.93 30.17
N ALA A 1054 22.83 -2.61 30.26
CA ALA A 1054 22.71 -4.05 29.99
C ALA A 1054 22.85 -4.37 28.50
N GLY A 1055 22.23 -3.55 27.63
CA GLY A 1055 22.35 -3.70 26.18
C GLY A 1055 23.63 -3.11 25.58
N THR A 1056 24.55 -2.60 26.41
CA THR A 1056 25.87 -2.11 25.96
C THR A 1056 26.92 -3.19 26.14
N VAL A 1057 27.26 -3.86 25.05
CA VAL A 1057 28.02 -5.12 25.04
C VAL A 1057 29.00 -5.19 23.87
N LEU A 1058 30.05 -5.99 24.06
CA LEU A 1058 30.97 -6.39 23.00
C LEU A 1058 30.21 -7.26 21.99
N VAL A 1059 30.32 -6.98 20.69
CA VAL A 1059 29.68 -7.83 19.65
C VAL A 1059 30.59 -8.96 19.21
N GLY A 1060 31.91 -8.82 19.37
CA GLY A 1060 32.86 -9.91 19.26
C GLY A 1060 34.30 -9.45 19.51
N ASP A 1061 35.10 -10.34 20.12
CA ASP A 1061 36.55 -10.19 20.27
C ASP A 1061 37.23 -10.72 19.00
N ILE A 1062 37.41 -9.85 18.01
CA ILE A 1062 37.97 -10.23 16.70
C ILE A 1062 39.45 -10.58 16.84
N ARG A 1063 40.19 -9.88 17.72
CA ARG A 1063 41.59 -10.16 17.99
C ARG A 1063 41.79 -10.50 19.47
N PRO A 1064 41.77 -11.80 19.82
CA PRO A 1064 41.83 -12.24 21.21
C PRO A 1064 42.95 -11.61 22.05
N GLY A 1065 42.56 -11.05 23.19
CA GLY A 1065 43.44 -10.47 24.20
C GLY A 1065 43.62 -8.95 24.09
N SER A 1066 44.53 -8.38 24.88
CA SER A 1066 44.58 -6.92 25.13
C SER A 1066 45.08 -6.04 23.97
N SER A 1067 45.27 -6.57 22.76
CA SER A 1067 45.79 -5.79 21.62
C SER A 1067 44.68 -5.14 20.80
N GLY A 1068 43.48 -5.72 20.78
CA GLY A 1068 42.31 -5.25 20.04
C GLY A 1068 42.45 -5.29 18.51
N SER A 1069 41.34 -5.44 17.82
CA SER A 1069 41.24 -5.48 16.35
C SER A 1069 41.11 -4.09 15.71
N ASN A 1070 40.87 -3.07 16.55
CA ASN A 1070 40.72 -1.66 16.18
C ASN A 1070 39.76 -1.44 14.99
N PRO A 1071 38.47 -1.78 15.11
CA PRO A 1071 37.52 -1.62 14.01
C PRO A 1071 37.40 -0.16 13.54
N GLN A 1072 37.28 0.08 12.23
CA GLN A 1072 37.16 1.42 11.66
C GLN A 1072 36.21 1.43 10.45
N ASN A 1073 35.84 2.62 9.96
CA ASN A 1073 35.02 2.80 8.76
C ASN A 1073 33.66 2.09 8.81
N LEU A 1074 33.02 2.03 9.99
CA LEU A 1074 31.73 1.38 10.19
C LEU A 1074 30.67 1.95 9.23
N ARG A 1075 30.16 1.11 8.33
CA ARG A 1075 29.19 1.49 7.29
C ARG A 1075 28.10 0.43 7.15
N VAL A 1076 26.85 0.86 7.33
CA VAL A 1076 25.69 -0.01 7.07
C VAL A 1076 25.36 -0.06 5.58
N VAL A 1077 25.09 -1.27 5.07
CA VAL A 1077 24.57 -1.54 3.73
C VAL A 1077 23.50 -2.64 3.84
N GLY A 1078 22.24 -2.30 3.55
CA GLY A 1078 21.13 -3.22 3.75
C GLY A 1078 21.01 -3.68 5.21
N SER A 1079 21.08 -4.99 5.43
CA SER A 1079 21.07 -5.64 6.76
C SER A 1079 22.47 -6.01 7.26
N THR A 1080 23.52 -5.40 6.74
CA THR A 1080 24.91 -5.74 7.10
C THR A 1080 25.68 -4.48 7.50
N LEU A 1081 26.38 -4.53 8.63
CA LEU A 1081 27.35 -3.51 9.03
C LEU A 1081 28.74 -3.96 8.58
N TYR A 1082 29.35 -3.22 7.66
CA TYR A 1082 30.73 -3.43 7.21
C TYR A 1082 31.68 -2.53 7.98
N PHE A 1083 32.91 -2.98 8.18
CA PHE A 1083 33.96 -2.23 8.82
C PHE A 1083 35.32 -2.85 8.49
N THR A 1084 36.41 -2.20 8.88
CA THR A 1084 37.74 -2.79 8.78
C THR A 1084 38.33 -3.11 10.12
N ALA A 1085 38.94 -4.28 10.26
CA ALA A 1085 39.54 -4.76 11.51
C ALA A 1085 40.74 -5.66 11.22
N ASP A 1086 41.62 -5.80 12.20
CA ASP A 1086 42.83 -6.63 12.15
C ASP A 1086 42.76 -7.74 13.21
N ASP A 1087 42.59 -8.99 12.78
CA ASP A 1087 42.56 -10.17 13.66
C ASP A 1087 43.95 -10.64 14.13
N GLY A 1088 45.01 -9.95 13.70
CA GLY A 1088 46.39 -10.30 13.98
C GLY A 1088 46.96 -11.43 13.11
N VAL A 1089 46.17 -11.97 12.17
CA VAL A 1089 46.56 -13.04 11.24
C VAL A 1089 46.56 -12.53 9.80
N ASN A 1090 45.46 -11.91 9.36
CA ASN A 1090 45.22 -11.48 7.98
C ASN A 1090 45.49 -9.96 7.78
N GLY A 1091 45.98 -9.27 8.81
CA GLY A 1091 46.12 -7.82 8.78
C GLY A 1091 44.76 -7.11 8.75
N ARG A 1092 44.76 -5.80 8.43
CA ARG A 1092 43.53 -5.00 8.38
C ARG A 1092 42.74 -5.27 7.11
N GLU A 1093 41.61 -5.95 7.26
CA GLU A 1093 40.77 -6.46 6.18
C GLU A 1093 39.33 -5.95 6.25
N LEU A 1094 38.49 -6.31 5.27
CA LEU A 1094 37.06 -6.02 5.28
C LEU A 1094 36.30 -7.07 6.09
N TRP A 1095 35.65 -6.61 7.15
CA TRP A 1095 34.81 -7.40 8.05
C TRP A 1095 33.35 -6.98 7.95
N ALA A 1096 32.46 -7.88 8.33
CA ALA A 1096 31.04 -7.62 8.38
C ALA A 1096 30.41 -8.26 9.61
N VAL A 1097 29.29 -7.69 10.05
CA VAL A 1097 28.38 -8.31 11.02
C VAL A 1097 26.94 -8.15 10.51
N SER A 1098 26.16 -9.22 10.63
CA SER A 1098 24.74 -9.19 10.29
C SER A 1098 23.97 -8.34 11.30
N THR A 1099 23.03 -7.55 10.79
CA THR A 1099 22.19 -6.64 11.58
C THR A 1099 20.72 -6.91 11.26
N PRO A 1100 19.79 -6.59 12.17
CA PRO A 1100 18.37 -6.73 11.88
C PRO A 1100 17.97 -5.94 10.64
N ALA A 1101 17.01 -6.47 9.87
CA ALA A 1101 16.48 -5.77 8.71
C ALA A 1101 15.93 -4.39 9.11
N ILE A 1102 16.45 -3.33 8.49
CA ILE A 1102 16.10 -1.94 8.82
C ILE A 1102 14.97 -1.47 7.89
N PRO A 1103 13.92 -0.78 8.40
CA PRO A 1103 12.90 -0.21 7.54
C PRO A 1103 13.50 0.79 6.55
N THR A 1104 13.11 0.72 5.28
CA THR A 1104 13.51 1.72 4.27
C THR A 1104 12.32 2.58 3.86
N LEU A 1105 12.55 3.88 3.62
CA LEU A 1105 11.54 4.86 3.23
C LEU A 1105 11.90 5.53 1.90
N ALA A 1106 10.95 5.59 0.98
CA ALA A 1106 11.13 6.25 -0.32
C ALA A 1106 9.92 7.14 -0.64
N ILE A 1107 10.13 8.32 -1.19
CA ILE A 1107 9.05 9.16 -1.74
C ILE A 1107 8.99 9.09 -3.26
N ALA A 1108 7.78 9.08 -3.82
CA ALA A 1108 7.52 9.18 -5.25
C ALA A 1108 6.32 10.10 -5.52
N ALA A 1109 6.38 10.87 -6.61
CA ALA A 1109 5.26 11.68 -7.08
C ALA A 1109 4.14 10.80 -7.67
N THR A 1110 2.89 11.05 -7.31
CA THR A 1110 1.71 10.34 -7.88
C THR A 1110 0.82 11.24 -8.71
N SER A 1111 0.61 12.50 -8.30
CA SER A 1111 -0.14 13.49 -9.08
C SER A 1111 0.52 14.86 -8.94
N ALA A 1112 1.76 14.98 -9.44
CA ALA A 1112 2.62 16.12 -9.13
C ALA A 1112 2.75 17.16 -10.25
N ASN A 1113 2.17 16.96 -11.44
CA ASN A 1113 2.18 17.94 -12.53
C ASN A 1113 0.75 18.31 -12.90
N GLN A 1114 0.30 19.50 -12.49
CA GLN A 1114 -1.08 19.95 -12.69
C GLN A 1114 -1.12 21.49 -12.84
N THR A 1115 -2.18 22.03 -13.46
CA THR A 1115 -2.42 23.47 -13.41
C THR A 1115 -2.96 23.89 -12.05
N GLU A 1116 -2.75 25.12 -11.58
CA GLU A 1116 -3.28 25.60 -10.30
C GLU A 1116 -4.75 26.04 -10.37
N GLY A 1117 -5.19 26.54 -11.52
CA GLY A 1117 -6.55 27.02 -11.75
C GLY A 1117 -6.82 28.38 -11.12
N ASN A 1118 -7.85 29.08 -11.62
CA ASN A 1118 -8.08 30.50 -11.33
C ASN A 1118 -8.54 30.85 -9.91
N SER A 1119 -8.84 29.87 -9.06
CA SER A 1119 -9.27 30.04 -7.67
C SER A 1119 -9.33 28.72 -6.89
N GLY A 1120 -9.35 28.77 -5.56
CA GLY A 1120 -9.47 27.59 -4.70
C GLY A 1120 -8.13 26.93 -4.43
N SER A 1121 -8.09 25.62 -4.19
CA SER A 1121 -6.83 24.90 -4.02
C SER A 1121 -6.86 23.55 -4.72
N LYS A 1122 -5.74 23.14 -5.31
CA LYS A 1122 -5.58 21.83 -5.93
C LYS A 1122 -4.58 20.97 -5.18
N ALA A 1123 -4.89 19.69 -5.06
CA ALA A 1123 -4.10 18.72 -4.32
C ALA A 1123 -3.05 18.05 -5.22
N PHE A 1124 -1.79 18.24 -4.88
CA PHE A 1124 -0.64 17.52 -5.42
C PHE A 1124 -0.29 16.39 -4.47
N THR A 1125 -0.16 15.16 -4.98
CA THR A 1125 0.03 13.98 -4.12
C THR A 1125 1.38 13.29 -4.35
N PHE A 1126 1.97 12.82 -3.26
CA PHE A 1126 3.24 12.11 -3.22
C PHE A 1126 3.09 10.88 -2.33
N THR A 1127 3.48 9.69 -2.79
CA THR A 1127 3.45 8.47 -1.98
C THR A 1127 4.78 8.26 -1.30
N VAL A 1128 4.75 8.04 0.01
CA VAL A 1128 5.87 7.53 0.79
C VAL A 1128 5.68 6.04 1.00
N THR A 1129 6.66 5.23 0.62
CA THR A 1129 6.63 3.77 0.72
C THR A 1129 7.59 3.31 1.82
N ARG A 1130 7.17 2.31 2.62
CA ARG A 1130 7.99 1.63 3.64
C ARG A 1130 8.23 0.17 3.26
N ALA A 1131 9.48 -0.30 3.32
CA ALA A 1131 9.87 -1.67 2.95
C ALA A 1131 10.89 -2.32 3.93
N VAL A 1132 11.23 -3.60 3.68
CA VAL A 1132 12.30 -4.41 4.31
C VAL A 1132 12.09 -4.79 5.79
N ASN A 1133 11.38 -3.98 6.57
CA ASN A 1133 10.85 -4.33 7.89
C ASN A 1133 9.64 -3.44 8.22
N THR A 1134 8.45 -4.04 8.37
CA THR A 1134 7.20 -3.32 8.67
C THR A 1134 6.71 -3.53 10.11
N THR A 1135 7.53 -4.16 10.95
CA THR A 1135 7.21 -4.34 12.37
C THR A 1135 7.37 -3.01 13.11
N GLY A 1136 6.37 -2.65 13.93
CA GLY A 1136 6.37 -1.38 14.67
C GLY A 1136 6.06 -0.13 13.83
N THR A 1137 6.25 1.03 14.44
CA THR A 1137 5.93 2.34 13.84
C THR A 1137 7.16 3.02 13.25
N ASN A 1138 7.01 3.84 12.20
CA ASN A 1138 8.06 4.74 11.71
C ASN A 1138 7.47 6.09 11.34
N ASN A 1139 8.14 7.18 11.71
CA ASN A 1139 7.76 8.51 11.30
C ASN A 1139 8.81 9.09 10.37
N VAL A 1140 8.41 9.99 9.46
CA VAL A 1140 9.33 10.75 8.61
C VAL A 1140 8.76 12.14 8.39
N ASN A 1141 9.60 13.16 8.56
CA ASN A 1141 9.23 14.54 8.28
C ASN A 1141 9.32 14.82 6.79
N TRP A 1142 8.50 15.74 6.28
CA TRP A 1142 8.54 16.19 4.91
C TRP A 1142 8.39 17.71 4.83
N ALA A 1143 9.04 18.34 3.84
CA ALA A 1143 8.93 19.77 3.59
C ALA A 1143 8.98 20.07 2.09
N VAL A 1144 8.30 21.14 1.67
CA VAL A 1144 8.25 21.66 0.30
C VAL A 1144 9.26 22.79 0.14
N THR A 1145 9.97 22.79 -0.99
CA THR A 1145 10.83 23.91 -1.43
C THR A 1145 10.63 24.16 -2.93
N GLY A 1146 10.58 25.42 -3.36
CA GLY A 1146 10.61 25.78 -4.79
C GLY A 1146 11.90 25.32 -5.48
N THR A 1147 11.78 24.84 -6.72
CA THR A 1147 12.90 24.32 -7.51
C THR A 1147 12.80 24.68 -9.00
N GLY A 1148 13.90 24.50 -9.74
CA GLY A 1148 13.93 24.76 -11.19
C GLY A 1148 14.11 26.23 -11.56
N THR A 1149 13.84 26.57 -12.82
CA THR A 1149 14.07 27.92 -13.38
C THR A 1149 13.03 28.94 -12.92
N ASN A 1150 11.82 28.47 -12.61
CA ASN A 1150 10.78 29.25 -11.94
C ASN A 1150 10.38 28.45 -10.69
N PRO A 1151 10.93 28.79 -9.52
CA PRO A 1151 10.64 28.05 -8.30
C PRO A 1151 9.34 28.54 -7.66
N ALA A 1152 8.44 27.62 -7.29
CA ALA A 1152 7.27 27.95 -6.50
C ALA A 1152 7.68 28.53 -5.15
N ASN A 1153 7.07 29.64 -4.78
CA ASN A 1153 7.27 30.38 -3.55
C ASN A 1153 6.08 30.14 -2.58
N ALA A 1154 6.03 30.90 -1.50
CA ALA A 1154 5.04 30.69 -0.45
C ALA A 1154 3.61 31.09 -0.86
N THR A 1155 3.43 32.04 -1.79
CA THR A 1155 2.12 32.51 -2.25
C THR A 1155 1.34 31.44 -2.99
N ASP A 1156 2.05 30.52 -3.64
CA ASP A 1156 1.49 29.52 -4.55
C ASP A 1156 0.92 28.32 -3.77
N PHE A 1157 1.01 28.35 -2.44
CA PHE A 1157 0.47 27.32 -1.55
C PHE A 1157 -0.56 27.89 -0.58
N VAL A 1158 -1.52 27.04 -0.20
CA VAL A 1158 -2.59 27.43 0.71
C VAL A 1158 -2.02 27.96 2.02
N GLY A 1159 -2.44 29.18 2.39
CA GLY A 1159 -2.00 29.85 3.62
C GLY A 1159 -0.75 30.71 3.46
N GLY A 1160 -0.19 30.84 2.26
CA GLY A 1160 0.94 31.74 2.00
C GLY A 1160 2.25 31.28 2.63
N VAL A 1161 2.43 29.96 2.82
CA VAL A 1161 3.60 29.34 3.44
C VAL A 1161 3.95 28.04 2.72
N LEU A 1162 5.24 27.71 2.62
CA LEU A 1162 5.69 26.43 2.07
C LEU A 1162 5.23 25.25 2.96
N PRO A 1163 4.49 24.26 2.41
CA PRO A 1163 3.95 23.15 3.20
C PRO A 1163 5.01 22.24 3.81
N SER A 1164 4.75 21.72 5.01
CA SER A 1164 5.58 20.70 5.67
C SER A 1164 4.75 19.88 6.66
N GLY A 1165 5.24 18.72 7.08
CA GLY A 1165 4.54 17.87 8.05
C GLY A 1165 5.32 16.59 8.41
N THR A 1166 4.61 15.65 9.03
CA THR A 1166 5.14 14.33 9.41
C THR A 1166 4.20 13.23 8.91
N VAL A 1167 4.75 12.20 8.30
CA VAL A 1167 4.06 10.97 7.94
C VAL A 1167 4.38 9.92 9.00
N SER A 1168 3.38 9.16 9.47
CA SER A 1168 3.54 8.09 10.47
C SER A 1168 2.98 6.78 9.93
N PHE A 1169 3.79 5.73 9.95
CA PHE A 1169 3.42 4.36 9.58
C PHE A 1169 3.09 3.55 10.83
N ALA A 1170 1.93 2.88 10.84
CA ALA A 1170 1.60 1.88 11.86
C ALA A 1170 2.27 0.52 11.54
N ALA A 1171 2.29 -0.43 12.48
CA ALA A 1171 2.80 -1.78 12.21
C ALA A 1171 2.07 -2.43 11.02
N GLY A 1172 2.83 -3.03 10.09
CA GLY A 1172 2.31 -3.65 8.86
C GLY A 1172 2.01 -2.70 7.69
N GLU A 1173 1.95 -1.39 7.92
CA GLU A 1173 1.64 -0.40 6.89
C GLU A 1173 2.80 -0.17 5.91
N THR A 1174 2.56 -0.21 4.61
CA THR A 1174 3.63 -0.16 3.58
C THR A 1174 3.64 1.11 2.77
N SER A 1175 2.59 1.95 2.83
CA SER A 1175 2.56 3.23 2.11
C SER A 1175 1.68 4.27 2.80
N LYS A 1176 1.99 5.55 2.56
CA LYS A 1176 1.24 6.73 2.99
C LYS A 1176 1.29 7.79 1.91
N VAL A 1177 0.27 8.65 1.85
CA VAL A 1177 0.22 9.77 0.90
C VAL A 1177 0.46 11.09 1.61
N ILE A 1178 1.37 11.89 1.08
CA ILE A 1178 1.54 13.31 1.38
C ILE A 1178 0.69 14.09 0.38
N THR A 1179 -0.10 15.04 0.89
CA THR A 1179 -0.89 15.96 0.08
C THR A 1179 -0.36 17.38 0.26
N VAL A 1180 0.04 18.00 -0.85
CA VAL A 1180 0.49 19.39 -0.94
C VAL A 1180 -0.61 20.18 -1.67
N ASN A 1181 -1.23 21.15 -0.99
CA ASN A 1181 -2.30 21.94 -1.59
C ASN A 1181 -1.72 23.23 -2.19
N VAL A 1182 -1.78 23.34 -3.52
CA VAL A 1182 -1.40 24.51 -4.30
C VAL A 1182 -2.60 25.46 -4.38
N GLN A 1183 -2.35 26.75 -4.17
CA GLN A 1183 -3.35 27.81 -4.18
C GLN A 1183 -3.59 28.25 -5.62
N GLY A 1184 -4.83 28.17 -6.09
CA GLY A 1184 -5.18 28.69 -7.41
C GLY A 1184 -5.44 30.20 -7.36
N ASP A 1185 -4.98 30.93 -8.37
CA ASP A 1185 -5.28 32.34 -8.62
C ASP A 1185 -5.27 32.68 -10.12
N ALA A 1186 -5.54 33.95 -10.47
CA ALA A 1186 -5.72 34.41 -11.85
C ALA A 1186 -4.55 35.26 -12.39
N THR A 1187 -3.40 35.19 -11.73
CA THR A 1187 -2.19 35.94 -12.03
C THR A 1187 -1.42 35.20 -13.11
N VAL A 1188 -1.08 35.90 -14.18
CA VAL A 1188 -0.29 35.29 -15.26
C VAL A 1188 1.15 35.11 -14.81
N GLU A 1189 1.50 33.88 -14.47
CA GLU A 1189 2.82 33.49 -13.98
C GLU A 1189 3.52 32.53 -14.96
N LEU A 1190 4.71 32.06 -14.63
CA LEU A 1190 5.40 31.04 -15.43
C LEU A 1190 5.11 29.67 -14.81
N ASN A 1191 5.27 28.57 -15.59
CA ASN A 1191 5.23 27.25 -14.99
C ASN A 1191 6.33 27.12 -13.94
N GLU A 1192 5.94 26.73 -12.73
CA GLU A 1192 6.79 26.66 -11.56
C GLU A 1192 7.04 25.22 -11.13
N ASN A 1193 8.15 24.97 -10.43
CA ASN A 1193 8.39 23.66 -9.83
C ASN A 1193 8.65 23.77 -8.33
N PHE A 1194 8.34 22.70 -7.63
CA PHE A 1194 8.68 22.49 -6.23
C PHE A 1194 9.13 21.04 -5.99
N THR A 1195 9.79 20.82 -4.86
CA THR A 1195 10.28 19.51 -4.42
C THR A 1195 9.81 19.23 -3.01
N VAL A 1196 9.27 18.03 -2.79
CA VAL A 1196 8.97 17.47 -1.46
C VAL A 1196 10.17 16.65 -1.00
N THR A 1197 10.74 17.00 0.15
CA THR A 1197 11.93 16.35 0.72
C THR A 1197 11.59 15.66 2.03
N LEU A 1198 11.85 14.34 2.11
CA LEU A 1198 11.81 13.56 3.34
C LEU A 1198 13.04 13.81 4.21
N SER A 1199 12.87 13.87 5.52
CA SER A 1199 13.95 14.03 6.50
C SER A 1199 13.56 13.41 7.84
N ASN A 1200 14.54 13.26 8.75
CA ASN A 1200 14.31 12.88 10.15
C ASN A 1200 13.47 11.61 10.32
N ALA A 1201 13.81 10.54 9.60
CA ALA A 1201 13.15 9.25 9.77
C ALA A 1201 13.42 8.70 11.18
N THR A 1202 12.37 8.23 11.86
CA THR A 1202 12.47 7.70 13.23
C THR A 1202 12.56 6.17 13.25
N ASN A 1203 12.92 5.64 14.42
CA ASN A 1203 13.07 4.21 14.67
C ASN A 1203 14.07 3.55 13.71
N GLY A 1204 15.14 4.29 13.40
CA GLY A 1204 16.25 3.79 12.62
C GLY A 1204 15.99 3.60 11.13
N ALA A 1205 14.83 4.02 10.61
CA ALA A 1205 14.51 3.86 9.20
C ALA A 1205 15.45 4.66 8.29
N THR A 1206 15.89 4.04 7.19
CA THR A 1206 16.77 4.68 6.21
C THR A 1206 15.95 5.25 5.06
N ILE A 1207 16.16 6.53 4.72
CA ILE A 1207 15.53 7.15 3.55
C ILE A 1207 16.35 6.78 2.30
N THR A 1208 15.78 5.94 1.42
CA THR A 1208 16.43 5.48 0.19
C THR A 1208 16.17 6.40 -0.99
N THR A 1209 15.00 7.06 -1.01
CA THR A 1209 14.67 8.15 -1.95
C THR A 1209 14.14 9.33 -1.16
N ALA A 1210 14.95 10.41 -1.07
CA ALA A 1210 14.65 11.54 -0.20
C ALA A 1210 13.76 12.62 -0.83
N THR A 1211 13.65 12.70 -2.15
CA THR A 1211 12.98 13.82 -2.82
C THR A 1211 12.07 13.38 -3.96
N ALA A 1212 10.94 14.07 -4.13
CA ALA A 1212 10.07 13.97 -5.32
C ALA A 1212 9.63 15.37 -5.76
N THR A 1213 9.58 15.61 -7.08
CA THR A 1213 9.28 16.92 -7.67
C THR A 1213 7.82 17.04 -8.11
N GLY A 1214 7.25 18.24 -8.03
CA GLY A 1214 6.01 18.63 -8.68
C GLY A 1214 6.15 19.90 -9.49
N ALA A 1215 5.32 20.06 -10.53
CA ALA A 1215 5.25 21.22 -11.41
C ALA A 1215 3.85 21.84 -11.40
N ILE A 1216 3.78 23.12 -11.06
CA ILE A 1216 2.59 23.97 -11.14
C ILE A 1216 2.57 24.56 -12.55
N GLN A 1217 1.54 24.23 -13.32
CA GLN A 1217 1.38 24.73 -14.68
C GLN A 1217 0.48 25.97 -14.66
N ASN A 1218 0.99 27.10 -15.14
CA ASN A 1218 0.17 28.31 -15.26
C ASN A 1218 -0.90 28.09 -16.35
N ASP A 1219 -2.17 28.32 -16.01
CA ASP A 1219 -3.32 28.31 -16.92
C ASP A 1219 -3.91 29.71 -17.22
N ASP A 1220 -3.26 30.79 -16.76
CA ASP A 1220 -3.70 32.18 -16.96
C ASP A 1220 -3.15 32.86 -18.21
N THR A 1221 -3.91 33.84 -18.73
CA THR A 1221 -3.61 34.54 -20.01
C THR A 1221 -3.41 36.05 -19.84
N SER A 1222 -2.34 36.60 -20.44
CA SER A 1222 -1.99 38.04 -20.35
C SER A 1222 -2.71 38.89 -21.41
N VAL A 1223 -3.26 40.05 -20.99
CA VAL A 1223 -3.83 41.08 -21.89
C VAL A 1223 -3.04 42.38 -21.77
N THR A 1224 -2.47 42.89 -22.89
CA THR A 1224 -1.73 44.16 -22.93
C THR A 1224 -2.57 45.29 -23.53
N THR A 1225 -2.63 46.44 -22.84
CA THR A 1225 -3.30 47.66 -23.32
C THR A 1225 -2.41 48.48 -24.25
N ILE A 1226 -2.90 48.80 -25.45
CA ILE A 1226 -2.21 49.63 -26.45
C ILE A 1226 -2.97 50.96 -26.59
N GLU A 1227 -2.42 52.00 -25.95
CA GLU A 1227 -2.72 53.43 -26.12
C GLU A 1227 -4.09 53.99 -25.69
N ALA A 1228 -4.08 55.22 -25.17
CA ALA A 1228 -5.25 55.95 -24.69
C ALA A 1228 -5.42 57.29 -25.44
N PHE A 1229 -6.49 57.41 -26.23
CA PHE A 1229 -7.05 58.69 -26.68
C PHE A 1229 -8.58 58.58 -26.76
N GLY A 1230 -9.29 59.22 -25.83
CA GLY A 1230 -10.76 59.27 -25.80
C GLY A 1230 -11.46 58.02 -25.25
N ASN A 1231 -12.79 58.12 -25.08
CA ASN A 1231 -13.66 57.19 -24.33
C ASN A 1231 -13.87 55.79 -24.96
N THR A 1232 -12.94 55.34 -25.80
CA THR A 1232 -12.97 54.03 -26.44
C THR A 1232 -11.57 53.43 -26.41
N LYS A 1233 -11.36 52.31 -25.71
CA LYS A 1233 -10.07 51.59 -25.71
C LYS A 1233 -10.10 50.43 -26.70
N LEU A 1234 -9.03 50.26 -27.45
CA LEU A 1234 -8.80 49.08 -28.29
C LEU A 1234 -7.95 48.06 -27.54
N VAL A 1235 -8.39 46.80 -27.53
CA VAL A 1235 -7.65 45.68 -26.93
C VAL A 1235 -7.39 44.63 -28.01
N GLN A 1236 -6.23 43.99 -27.98
CA GLN A 1236 -5.78 43.05 -29.00
C GLN A 1236 -5.54 41.68 -28.36
N ASP A 1237 -6.06 40.61 -28.97
CA ASP A 1237 -5.76 39.24 -28.55
C ASP A 1237 -4.54 38.64 -29.29
N THR A 1238 -4.14 37.44 -28.89
CA THR A 1238 -2.99 36.70 -29.46
C THR A 1238 -3.18 36.28 -30.93
N THR A 1239 -4.37 36.47 -31.50
CA THR A 1239 -4.68 36.22 -32.92
C THR A 1239 -4.72 37.49 -33.76
N ASN A 1240 -4.29 38.64 -33.21
CA ASN A 1240 -4.34 39.96 -33.82
C ASN A 1240 -5.77 40.49 -34.09
N LYS A 1241 -6.79 40.03 -33.36
CA LYS A 1241 -8.12 40.63 -33.42
C LYS A 1241 -8.24 41.83 -32.50
N LEU A 1242 -8.84 42.90 -33.02
CA LEU A 1242 -9.02 44.19 -32.35
C LEU A 1242 -10.44 44.31 -31.78
N TYR A 1243 -10.55 44.63 -30.49
CA TYR A 1243 -11.80 44.76 -29.74
C TYR A 1243 -11.99 46.21 -29.26
N THR A 1244 -13.24 46.69 -29.15
CA THR A 1244 -13.55 48.05 -28.64
C THR A 1244 -14.24 47.98 -27.27
N GLN A 1245 -13.66 48.63 -26.28
CA GLN A 1245 -14.23 48.84 -24.94
C GLN A 1245 -15.01 50.17 -24.92
N ILE A 1246 -16.27 50.15 -24.50
CA ILE A 1246 -17.12 51.36 -24.35
C ILE A 1246 -17.70 51.40 -22.92
N GLY A 1247 -17.41 52.47 -22.16
CA GLY A 1247 -18.03 52.76 -20.86
C GLY A 1247 -17.16 53.62 -19.92
N ASN A 1248 -17.79 54.45 -19.08
CA ASN A 1248 -17.09 55.27 -18.10
C ASN A 1248 -16.71 54.44 -16.85
N ASN A 1249 -15.41 54.18 -16.68
CA ASN A 1249 -14.73 53.73 -15.46
C ASN A 1249 -15.18 52.43 -14.76
N ASN A 1250 -16.11 51.65 -15.31
CA ASN A 1250 -16.34 50.23 -14.94
C ASN A 1250 -16.89 49.46 -16.16
N PRO A 1251 -16.15 48.49 -16.73
CA PRO A 1251 -16.54 47.83 -17.97
C PRO A 1251 -17.64 46.79 -17.75
N THR A 1252 -18.78 46.93 -18.42
CA THR A 1252 -19.92 46.00 -18.29
C THR A 1252 -20.05 45.00 -19.45
N ALA A 1253 -19.30 45.16 -20.54
CA ALA A 1253 -19.41 44.30 -21.74
C ALA A 1253 -18.24 44.44 -22.73
N ILE A 1254 -17.93 43.36 -23.46
CA ILE A 1254 -17.07 43.37 -24.68
C ILE A 1254 -17.95 43.03 -25.90
N LYS A 1255 -17.73 43.69 -27.05
CA LYS A 1255 -18.53 43.51 -28.27
C LYS A 1255 -17.67 43.30 -29.52
N ILE A 1256 -18.20 42.57 -30.51
CA ILE A 1256 -17.78 42.58 -31.92
C ILE A 1256 -18.97 43.07 -32.75
N GLY A 1257 -18.84 44.26 -33.37
CA GLY A 1257 -19.95 44.88 -34.10
C GLY A 1257 -21.13 45.22 -33.17
N ALA A 1258 -22.34 44.81 -33.54
CA ALA A 1258 -23.54 44.96 -32.69
C ALA A 1258 -23.68 43.87 -31.62
N THR A 1259 -22.86 42.81 -31.69
CA THR A 1259 -23.04 41.60 -30.90
C THR A 1259 -22.18 41.64 -29.65
N GLN A 1260 -22.81 41.38 -28.51
CA GLN A 1260 -22.18 41.36 -27.18
C GLN A 1260 -21.66 39.96 -26.85
N ILE A 1261 -20.44 39.89 -26.34
CA ILE A 1261 -19.68 38.64 -26.20
C ILE A 1261 -19.54 38.21 -24.73
N THR A 1262 -19.64 39.15 -23.78
CA THR A 1262 -19.62 38.86 -22.34
C THR A 1262 -20.32 39.95 -21.52
N THR A 1263 -20.77 39.59 -20.31
CA THR A 1263 -21.35 40.46 -19.26
C THR A 1263 -20.71 40.14 -17.90
N ASN A 1264 -20.36 41.19 -17.15
CA ASN A 1264 -19.69 41.17 -15.83
C ASN A 1264 -18.30 40.53 -15.84
N ILE A 1265 -17.29 41.34 -16.18
CA ILE A 1265 -15.88 41.08 -15.91
C ILE A 1265 -15.59 41.43 -14.45
#